data_AF-A0A2S6CEF0-F1
#
_entry.id   AF-A0A2S6CEF0-F1
#
_cell.length_a   1.000
_cell.length_b   1.000
_cell.length_c   1.000
_cell.angle_alpha   90.00
_cell.angle_beta   90.00
_cell.angle_gamma   90.00
#
_symmetry.space_group_name_H-M   'P 1'
#
loop_
_entity.id
_entity.type
_entity.pdbx_description
1 polymer ?
#
loop_
_entity_poly.entity_id
_entity_poly.type
_entity_poly.pdbx_seq_one_letter_code
_entity_poly.pdbx_strand_id
1 'polypeptide(L)'
;MASGQQWQDEWAWDNTPSSTLLTESDLHFHMLLDSSHLTDLGDIFAFTNDSSVFPARPPVVPPLIDTGSHASSTFDISVDAAGLGHADAEFLRSQGCFDLPPPAVLKLFMRQYFRMVHPNLPVVVENSFWARWEGDTFNLAQLSLLVLRTMLFAASCYVDNSTLAGLGFNGQRQARNLYYRQAKLVFDFGIEVDPIANAQACLLLSYMSPSLSRLQINVGWLVHAHRFAKIAGADSFYRYIDEDRSTAVLLKRIWWGVLFRDRILSFGFRRSLQVHLEHDSIWLNDRYALNSDDFESELGQSPIHDTETQLKNIEVLSALCRLISRLLGPLRLLYQYDMLDGRLQPASINLPATITAIKAHLVSLRIWHDDTIEKFPFPIEDSHSELQVANTDLGRRFQEMVQLRVMKDLPITAIPFLAPPLILQAINVTASRGLRTESNEARHLDIFTRTLKSQQGRYDGSEFLIDVLNNVISYAQQNEDLTTSMNTWRKSSSGDDGPSNRDQNSEDNSRQNPTRRLDWNTMVRKQPKLLLRLMFHLDYALRSPASLDAVESSRSRAATTSASPMMNDWAENTPHSDGELVQLSTWNSRSETQHIIGINMQQTDLQSIAKALHNARQTSKPIQPPTKTWPQLTPDDAFRVQQITLHNALQTGDRLVGWKLGNIAKVMQDAFGLDQPDYGSLLASTFIYEGTSIDLKNLIKPYVELEPAFILKKPLRGPNVTVADVISAVECCLPAIEIIDSRVRDWQIGLPDTLADNGSTGAVVLGGRPRRLEELVLSDTKGVLYFNGGEVITGNTANVLGNPLAAVAWLANRLAAFDVSLEAGHVVLPGSCLQAIPMWEAGHWKGVFVGFGSVEFEVVGALPASASEFRSGGVKAKL
;
A
#
# COMPACT_ATOMS: atom_id res chain seq x y z
N MET A 1 -15.52 -43.01 -20.21
CA MET A 1 -14.93 -43.19 -18.86
C MET A 1 -13.45 -43.61 -18.93
N ALA A 2 -12.61 -42.99 -19.77
CA ALA A 2 -11.18 -43.33 -19.85
C ALA A 2 -10.24 -42.14 -20.16
N SER A 3 -10.71 -40.89 -19.99
CA SER A 3 -9.95 -39.69 -20.34
C SER A 3 -9.62 -38.78 -19.14
N GLY A 4 -10.11 -39.09 -17.93
CA GLY A 4 -9.81 -38.33 -16.71
C GLY A 4 -8.45 -38.66 -16.07
N GLN A 5 -7.77 -39.70 -16.54
CA GLN A 5 -6.54 -40.21 -15.92
C GLN A 5 -5.28 -39.51 -16.44
N GLN A 6 -5.30 -38.96 -17.66
CA GLN A 6 -4.11 -38.34 -18.26
C GLN A 6 -3.74 -36.97 -17.65
N TRP A 7 -4.71 -36.28 -17.04
CA TRP A 7 -4.46 -35.04 -16.30
C TRP A 7 -3.85 -35.26 -14.90
N GLN A 8 -3.91 -36.49 -14.37
CA GLN A 8 -3.30 -36.80 -13.08
C GLN A 8 -1.78 -36.89 -13.17
N ASP A 9 -1.24 -37.38 -14.29
CA ASP A 9 0.19 -37.71 -14.40
C ASP A 9 1.08 -36.50 -14.77
N GLU A 10 0.61 -35.55 -15.59
CA GLU A 10 1.43 -34.38 -15.98
C GLU A 10 1.56 -33.31 -14.86
N TRP A 11 0.65 -33.35 -13.87
CA TRP A 11 0.66 -32.49 -12.67
C TRP A 11 0.78 -33.30 -11.37
N ALA A 12 1.09 -34.60 -11.45
CA ALA A 12 1.49 -35.40 -10.31
C ALA A 12 2.86 -34.90 -9.82
N TRP A 13 2.91 -34.41 -8.58
CA TRP A 13 4.15 -34.42 -7.83
C TRP A 13 4.42 -35.90 -7.52
N ASP A 14 5.51 -36.47 -8.04
CA ASP A 14 5.87 -37.87 -7.81
C ASP A 14 5.77 -38.21 -6.32
N ASN A 15 4.92 -39.20 -6.00
CA ASN A 15 4.58 -39.64 -4.65
C ASN A 15 5.44 -40.84 -4.17
N THR A 16 6.64 -41.03 -4.72
CA THR A 16 7.54 -42.12 -4.27
C THR A 16 8.55 -41.60 -3.24
N PRO A 17 8.57 -42.15 -2.00
CA PRO A 17 9.65 -41.88 -1.06
C PRO A 17 10.87 -42.67 -1.50
N SER A 18 11.66 -42.13 -2.43
CA SER A 18 13.02 -42.62 -2.64
C SER A 18 13.86 -42.17 -1.45
N SER A 19 14.37 -43.15 -0.72
CA SER A 19 15.06 -43.03 0.57
C SER A 19 16.48 -42.47 0.42
N THR A 20 16.60 -41.29 -0.15
CA THR A 20 17.84 -40.49 -0.11
C THR A 20 17.47 -39.18 0.57
N LEU A 21 17.82 -39.12 1.85
CA LEU A 21 17.88 -37.87 2.62
C LEU A 21 18.61 -36.84 1.76
N LEU A 22 17.86 -35.84 1.29
CA LEU A 22 18.45 -34.65 0.65
C LEU A 22 19.34 -34.00 1.69
N THR A 23 20.65 -34.14 1.51
CA THR A 23 21.65 -33.42 2.30
C THR A 23 21.80 -32.02 1.71
N GLU A 24 22.26 -31.05 2.51
CA GLU A 24 22.43 -29.64 2.08
C GLU A 24 23.26 -29.47 0.79
N SER A 25 24.03 -30.48 0.37
CA SER A 25 24.76 -30.50 -0.89
C SER A 25 23.89 -30.73 -2.14
N ASP A 26 22.72 -31.38 -2.04
CA ASP A 26 21.84 -31.63 -3.19
C ASP A 26 21.06 -30.38 -3.63
N LEU A 27 20.90 -29.39 -2.75
CA LEU A 27 20.36 -28.08 -3.08
C LEU A 27 21.32 -27.21 -3.94
N HIS A 28 22.60 -27.58 -4.03
CA HIS A 28 23.57 -26.82 -4.81
C HIS A 28 23.65 -27.23 -6.29
N PHE A 29 23.15 -28.41 -6.70
CA PHE A 29 23.50 -28.98 -8.01
C PHE A 29 22.48 -28.79 -9.16
N HIS A 30 21.31 -28.18 -8.92
CA HIS A 30 20.34 -27.87 -10.00
C HIS A 30 20.16 -26.37 -10.31
N MET A 31 21.01 -25.49 -9.74
CA MET A 31 21.12 -24.07 -10.12
C MET A 31 22.23 -23.80 -11.16
N LEU A 32 22.66 -24.80 -11.93
CA LEU A 32 23.60 -24.62 -13.03
C LEU A 32 22.94 -24.94 -14.36
N LEU A 33 21.88 -24.20 -14.69
CA LEU A 33 21.69 -23.78 -16.08
C LEU A 33 22.44 -22.46 -16.20
N ASP A 34 23.47 -22.47 -17.05
CA ASP A 34 24.28 -21.31 -17.41
C ASP A 34 23.34 -20.14 -17.76
N SER A 35 23.20 -19.23 -16.80
CA SER A 35 22.30 -18.08 -16.84
C SER A 35 22.93 -16.88 -17.55
N SER A 36 24.13 -17.07 -18.11
CA SER A 36 24.83 -16.04 -18.87
C SER A 36 24.10 -15.60 -20.15
N HIS A 37 23.15 -16.40 -20.66
CA HIS A 37 22.38 -16.06 -21.87
C HIS A 37 20.94 -15.57 -21.61
N LEU A 38 20.44 -15.68 -20.37
CA LEU A 38 19.09 -15.20 -19.96
C LEU A 38 19.13 -13.87 -19.21
N THR A 39 20.33 -13.39 -18.88
CA THR A 39 20.56 -12.05 -18.32
C THR A 39 20.27 -10.94 -19.34
N ASP A 40 20.13 -11.24 -20.64
CA ASP A 40 19.83 -10.28 -21.73
C ASP A 40 18.33 -9.95 -21.93
N LEU A 41 17.43 -10.49 -21.11
CA LEU A 41 16.03 -10.03 -21.06
C LEU A 41 15.85 -8.85 -20.09
N GLY A 42 16.79 -8.65 -19.17
CA GLY A 42 16.76 -7.59 -18.15
C GLY A 42 16.92 -6.19 -18.72
N ASP A 43 17.65 -6.04 -19.81
CA ASP A 43 17.81 -4.71 -20.40
C ASP A 43 16.56 -4.31 -21.24
N ILE A 44 15.58 -5.21 -21.52
CA ILE A 44 14.26 -4.88 -22.17
C ILE A 44 13.60 -3.68 -21.51
N PHE A 45 13.90 -3.46 -20.24
CA PHE A 45 13.23 -2.45 -19.44
C PHE A 45 14.20 -1.42 -18.84
N ALA A 46 15.49 -1.42 -19.23
CA ALA A 46 16.50 -0.52 -18.66
C ALA A 46 16.29 0.98 -19.00
N PHE A 47 15.55 1.33 -20.05
CA PHE A 47 15.33 2.73 -20.45
C PHE A 47 14.22 3.45 -19.67
N THR A 48 13.57 2.82 -18.66
CA THR A 48 12.63 3.56 -17.77
C THR A 48 13.33 4.62 -16.91
N ASN A 49 14.65 4.77 -17.05
CA ASN A 49 15.52 5.66 -16.30
C ASN A 49 15.57 7.12 -16.79
N ASP A 50 14.84 7.49 -17.85
CA ASP A 50 14.82 8.90 -18.29
C ASP A 50 13.82 9.73 -17.47
N SER A 51 14.34 10.43 -16.46
CA SER A 51 13.58 11.27 -15.51
C SER A 51 13.01 12.56 -16.14
N SER A 52 13.19 12.76 -17.45
CA SER A 52 12.77 13.96 -18.18
C SER A 52 11.29 13.97 -18.61
N VAL A 53 10.52 12.92 -18.32
CA VAL A 53 9.13 12.74 -18.82
C VAL A 53 8.04 13.25 -17.86
N PHE A 54 8.39 13.82 -16.71
CA PHE A 54 7.41 14.41 -15.78
C PHE A 54 7.22 15.90 -16.07
N PRO A 55 6.03 16.38 -16.50
CA PRO A 55 5.78 17.81 -16.53
C PRO A 55 5.85 18.34 -15.10
N ALA A 56 6.83 19.22 -14.85
CA ALA A 56 6.90 20.02 -13.64
C ALA A 56 5.66 20.93 -13.58
N ARG A 57 4.90 20.82 -12.48
CA ARG A 57 3.63 21.49 -12.13
C ARG A 57 2.35 20.99 -12.84
N PRO A 58 1.27 20.69 -12.07
CA PRO A 58 -0.06 20.61 -12.65
C PRO A 58 -0.52 22.01 -13.11
N PRO A 59 -1.28 22.13 -14.22
CA PRO A 59 -1.82 23.41 -14.65
C PRO A 59 -2.81 23.94 -13.61
N VAL A 60 -2.71 25.23 -13.30
CA VAL A 60 -3.73 25.98 -12.55
C VAL A 60 -5.02 25.94 -13.39
N VAL A 61 -6.07 25.33 -12.85
CA VAL A 61 -7.40 25.34 -13.47
C VAL A 61 -7.94 26.78 -13.36
N PRO A 62 -8.28 27.46 -14.47
CA PRO A 62 -8.93 28.76 -14.40
C PRO A 62 -10.28 28.63 -13.67
N PRO A 63 -10.73 29.65 -12.93
CA PRO A 63 -12.11 29.69 -12.48
C PRO A 63 -13.02 29.53 -13.71
N LEU A 64 -14.13 28.80 -13.53
CA LEU A 64 -15.20 28.71 -14.53
C LEU A 64 -15.46 30.12 -15.06
N ILE A 65 -15.23 30.30 -16.36
CA ILE A 65 -15.57 31.53 -17.05
C ILE A 65 -17.06 31.75 -16.81
N ASP A 66 -17.39 32.94 -16.32
CA ASP A 66 -18.73 33.47 -16.18
C ASP A 66 -19.39 33.50 -17.56
N THR A 67 -19.95 32.37 -17.99
CA THR A 67 -20.82 32.29 -19.17
C THR A 67 -22.17 32.76 -18.70
N GLY A 68 -22.43 34.04 -18.97
CA GLY A 68 -23.62 34.76 -18.55
C GLY A 68 -24.92 33.99 -18.73
N SER A 69 -25.81 34.18 -17.76
CA SER A 69 -27.27 34.11 -17.89
C SER A 69 -27.80 32.98 -18.78
N HIS A 70 -27.45 31.74 -18.48
CA HIS A 70 -28.33 30.62 -18.79
C HIS A 70 -28.92 30.15 -17.48
N ALA A 71 -30.24 30.27 -17.37
CA ALA A 71 -31.05 29.98 -16.20
C ALA A 71 -30.59 28.69 -15.53
N SER A 72 -29.73 28.84 -14.52
CA SER A 72 -29.48 27.82 -13.53
C SER A 72 -30.83 27.62 -12.86
N SER A 73 -31.48 26.50 -13.12
CA SER A 73 -32.42 25.96 -12.15
C SER A 73 -31.59 25.54 -10.96
N THR A 74 -31.14 26.52 -10.17
CA THR A 74 -30.68 26.36 -8.81
C THR A 74 -31.85 25.69 -8.11
N PHE A 75 -31.79 24.37 -7.99
CA PHE A 75 -32.60 23.66 -7.03
C PHE A 75 -32.16 24.22 -5.69
N ASP A 76 -32.99 25.11 -5.15
CA ASP A 76 -32.85 25.64 -3.82
C ASP A 76 -33.19 24.51 -2.85
N ILE A 77 -32.29 23.52 -2.79
CA ILE A 77 -32.35 22.56 -1.71
C ILE A 77 -31.80 23.32 -0.52
N SER A 78 -32.72 23.88 0.27
CA SER A 78 -32.48 23.96 1.70
C SER A 78 -32.37 22.51 2.20
N VAL A 79 -31.24 21.86 1.89
CA VAL A 79 -30.76 20.84 2.80
C VAL A 79 -30.37 21.69 4.00
N ASP A 80 -31.29 21.81 4.97
CA ASP A 80 -30.89 22.01 6.35
C ASP A 80 -30.02 20.79 6.66
N ALA A 81 -28.77 20.84 6.24
CA ALA A 81 -27.77 19.85 6.58
C ALA A 81 -27.50 20.13 8.05
N ALA A 82 -28.39 19.62 8.90
CA ALA A 82 -28.42 19.90 10.32
C ALA A 82 -27.03 19.61 10.88
N GLY A 83 -26.34 20.66 11.33
CA GLY A 83 -24.97 20.56 11.85
C GLY A 83 -23.85 21.11 10.96
N LEU A 84 -24.10 21.54 9.72
CA LEU A 84 -23.09 22.23 8.91
C LEU A 84 -22.99 23.72 9.25
N GLY A 85 -21.76 24.18 9.50
CA GLY A 85 -21.48 25.60 9.69
C GLY A 85 -21.75 26.40 8.41
N HIS A 86 -22.12 27.67 8.57
CA HIS A 86 -22.43 28.56 7.44
C HIS A 86 -21.27 28.68 6.44
N ALA A 87 -20.03 28.78 6.95
CA ALA A 87 -18.82 28.85 6.13
C ALA A 87 -18.59 27.58 5.28
N ASP A 88 -18.88 26.41 5.85
CA ASP A 88 -18.75 25.13 5.15
C ASP A 88 -19.79 24.97 4.05
N ALA A 89 -21.03 25.41 4.32
CA ALA A 89 -22.11 25.42 3.33
C ALA A 89 -21.79 26.36 2.14
N GLU A 90 -21.26 27.55 2.42
CA GLU A 90 -20.80 28.48 1.37
C GLU A 90 -19.64 27.89 0.56
N PHE A 91 -18.66 27.27 1.23
CA PHE A 91 -17.56 26.60 0.56
C PHE A 91 -18.07 25.50 -0.39
N LEU A 92 -18.95 24.61 0.07
CA LEU A 92 -19.51 23.54 -0.76
C LEU A 92 -20.33 24.08 -1.94
N ARG A 93 -21.07 25.18 -1.76
CA ARG A 93 -21.75 25.89 -2.86
C ARG A 93 -20.73 26.43 -3.87
N SER A 94 -19.62 27.04 -3.41
CA SER A 94 -18.57 27.54 -4.30
C SER A 94 -17.87 26.45 -5.12
N GLN A 95 -17.86 25.20 -4.63
CA GLN A 95 -17.29 24.03 -5.32
C GLN A 95 -18.31 23.33 -6.24
N GLY A 96 -19.55 23.82 -6.30
CA GLY A 96 -20.65 23.24 -7.08
C GLY A 96 -21.13 21.88 -6.55
N CYS A 97 -20.93 21.58 -5.27
CA CYS A 97 -21.33 20.30 -4.66
C CYS A 97 -22.85 20.10 -4.61
N PHE A 98 -23.63 21.16 -4.76
CA PHE A 98 -25.10 21.13 -4.81
C PHE A 98 -25.68 21.28 -6.23
N ASP A 99 -24.87 21.65 -7.22
CA ASP A 99 -25.32 21.88 -8.60
C ASP A 99 -25.41 20.58 -9.40
N LEU A 100 -26.62 20.18 -9.80
CA LEU A 100 -26.85 19.01 -10.65
C LEU A 100 -26.95 19.38 -12.13
N PRO A 101 -26.58 18.48 -13.05
CA PRO A 101 -26.81 18.70 -14.48
C PRO A 101 -28.31 18.92 -14.77
N PRO A 102 -28.67 19.64 -15.85
CA PRO A 102 -30.06 19.79 -16.27
C PRO A 102 -30.75 18.43 -16.39
N PRO A 103 -32.05 18.30 -16.05
CA PRO A 103 -32.73 17.01 -15.97
C PRO A 103 -32.58 16.11 -17.21
N ALA A 104 -32.61 16.69 -18.41
CA ALA A 104 -32.39 15.97 -19.66
C ALA A 104 -30.97 15.35 -19.75
N VAL A 105 -29.95 16.10 -19.31
CA VAL A 105 -28.56 15.62 -19.29
C VAL A 105 -28.34 14.64 -18.15
N LEU A 106 -28.90 14.91 -16.97
CA LEU A 106 -28.89 13.98 -15.84
C LEU A 106 -29.47 12.62 -16.24
N LYS A 107 -30.60 12.61 -16.95
CA LYS A 107 -31.23 11.38 -17.48
C LYS A 107 -30.27 10.61 -18.38
N LEU A 108 -29.50 11.27 -19.24
CA LEU A 108 -28.47 10.61 -20.07
C LEU A 108 -27.36 9.97 -19.24
N PHE A 109 -26.85 10.66 -18.22
CA PHE A 109 -25.88 10.07 -17.29
C PHE A 109 -26.45 8.83 -16.61
N MET A 110 -27.69 8.88 -16.14
CA MET A 110 -28.32 7.75 -15.45
C MET A 110 -28.58 6.57 -16.38
N ARG A 111 -28.95 6.81 -17.64
CA ARG A 111 -29.02 5.74 -18.66
C ARG A 111 -27.68 5.03 -18.81
N GLN A 112 -26.56 5.77 -18.80
CA GLN A 112 -25.22 5.17 -18.86
C GLN A 112 -24.83 4.44 -17.57
N TYR A 113 -25.22 4.96 -16.41
CA TYR A 113 -25.01 4.27 -15.13
C TYR A 113 -25.68 2.89 -15.12
N PHE A 114 -26.98 2.83 -15.43
CA PHE A 114 -27.74 1.57 -15.41
C PHE A 114 -27.32 0.60 -16.51
N ARG A 115 -26.79 1.11 -17.63
CA ARG A 115 -26.24 0.29 -18.71
C ARG A 115 -24.86 -0.30 -18.38
N MET A 116 -23.95 0.50 -17.83
CA MET A 116 -22.52 0.15 -17.78
C MET A 116 -22.01 -0.21 -16.37
N VAL A 117 -22.59 0.37 -15.32
CA VAL A 117 -22.09 0.24 -13.94
C VAL A 117 -22.97 -0.71 -13.14
N HIS A 118 -24.29 -0.50 -13.17
CA HIS A 118 -25.26 -1.26 -12.38
C HIS A 118 -25.21 -2.78 -12.58
N PRO A 119 -25.02 -3.34 -13.80
CA PRO A 119 -24.97 -4.79 -13.97
C PRO A 119 -23.84 -5.48 -13.19
N ASN A 120 -22.75 -4.76 -12.91
CA ASN A 120 -21.61 -5.26 -12.15
C ASN A 120 -21.67 -4.89 -10.66
N LEU A 121 -22.41 -3.83 -10.30
CA LEU A 121 -22.53 -3.34 -8.93
C LEU A 121 -23.93 -2.75 -8.72
N PRO A 122 -24.98 -3.60 -8.53
CA PRO A 122 -26.36 -3.15 -8.49
C PRO A 122 -26.77 -2.67 -7.09
N VAL A 123 -26.04 -1.67 -6.58
CA VAL A 123 -26.25 -1.14 -5.23
C VAL A 123 -27.40 -0.11 -5.16
N VAL A 124 -28.02 0.23 -6.29
CA VAL A 124 -29.18 1.14 -6.39
C VAL A 124 -30.34 0.36 -7.01
N VAL A 125 -31.54 0.49 -6.46
CA VAL A 125 -32.75 -0.18 -6.99
C VAL A 125 -33.27 0.61 -8.21
N GLU A 126 -33.21 0.01 -9.40
CA GLU A 126 -33.43 0.69 -10.70
C GLU A 126 -34.86 1.20 -10.87
N ASN A 127 -35.87 0.37 -10.62
CA ASN A 127 -37.28 0.75 -10.80
C ASN A 127 -37.66 1.95 -9.92
N SER A 128 -37.22 1.93 -8.67
CA SER A 128 -37.43 2.98 -7.69
C SER A 128 -36.73 4.26 -8.11
N PHE A 129 -35.54 4.15 -8.71
CA PHE A 129 -34.80 5.30 -9.23
C PHE A 129 -35.54 5.98 -10.39
N TRP A 130 -36.01 5.21 -11.38
CA TRP A 130 -36.71 5.76 -12.54
C TRP A 130 -38.10 6.31 -12.20
N ALA A 131 -38.77 5.79 -11.17
CA ALA A 131 -40.04 6.31 -10.68
C ALA A 131 -39.95 7.78 -10.17
N ARG A 132 -38.74 8.32 -10.00
CA ARG A 132 -38.51 9.71 -9.57
C ARG A 132 -38.59 10.75 -10.70
N TRP A 133 -38.79 10.32 -11.94
CA TRP A 133 -39.04 11.22 -13.07
C TRP A 133 -40.54 11.46 -13.24
N GLU A 134 -40.95 12.72 -13.16
CA GLU A 134 -42.29 13.19 -13.55
C GLU A 134 -42.15 13.99 -14.85
N GLY A 135 -42.35 13.30 -15.98
CA GLY A 135 -42.08 13.87 -17.31
C GLY A 135 -40.60 14.22 -17.50
N ASP A 136 -40.31 15.52 -17.62
CA ASP A 136 -38.94 16.06 -17.75
C ASP A 136 -38.36 16.58 -16.42
N THR A 137 -39.12 16.51 -15.32
CA THR A 137 -38.66 16.93 -13.99
C THR A 137 -38.17 15.75 -13.16
N PHE A 138 -37.17 16.00 -12.32
CA PHE A 138 -36.54 14.99 -11.47
C PHE A 138 -36.73 15.34 -9.99
N ASN A 139 -37.21 14.39 -9.19
CA ASN A 139 -37.45 14.56 -7.76
C ASN A 139 -36.31 13.96 -6.90
N LEU A 140 -35.65 14.80 -6.09
CA LEU A 140 -34.54 14.40 -5.21
C LEU A 140 -34.96 14.11 -3.75
N ALA A 141 -36.19 14.43 -3.32
CA ALA A 141 -36.56 14.54 -1.90
C ALA A 141 -36.35 13.27 -1.03
N GLN A 142 -36.09 12.11 -1.66
CA GLN A 142 -35.85 10.82 -0.99
C GLN A 142 -34.65 10.06 -1.60
N LEU A 143 -33.75 10.76 -2.28
CA LEU A 143 -32.51 10.19 -2.77
C LEU A 143 -31.34 10.95 -2.14
N SER A 144 -30.40 10.21 -1.58
CA SER A 144 -29.15 10.79 -1.10
C SER A 144 -28.45 11.55 -2.21
N LEU A 145 -28.18 12.84 -1.96
CA LEU A 145 -27.38 13.67 -2.87
C LEU A 145 -25.99 13.05 -3.09
N LEU A 146 -25.42 12.45 -2.04
CA LEU A 146 -24.12 11.78 -2.12
C LEU A 146 -24.18 10.56 -3.07
N VAL A 147 -25.23 9.75 -2.97
CA VAL A 147 -25.42 8.60 -3.89
C VAL A 147 -25.59 9.11 -5.32
N LEU A 148 -26.40 10.13 -5.56
CA LEU A 148 -26.56 10.68 -6.91
C LEU A 148 -25.25 11.25 -7.49
N ARG A 149 -24.45 11.95 -6.67
CA ARG A 149 -23.14 12.46 -7.05
C ARG A 149 -22.16 11.36 -7.41
N THR A 150 -22.13 10.28 -6.65
CA THR A 150 -21.27 9.13 -6.94
C THR A 150 -21.72 8.34 -8.16
N MET A 151 -23.03 8.29 -8.45
CA MET A 151 -23.57 7.78 -9.73
C MET A 151 -23.13 8.64 -10.92
N LEU A 152 -23.19 9.98 -10.82
CA LEU A 152 -22.68 10.90 -11.86
C LEU A 152 -21.19 10.67 -12.13
N PHE A 153 -20.40 10.53 -11.06
CA PHE A 153 -18.99 10.16 -11.15
C PHE A 153 -18.79 8.84 -11.90
N ALA A 154 -19.47 7.77 -11.49
CA ALA A 154 -19.30 6.44 -12.09
C ALA A 154 -19.74 6.40 -13.56
N ALA A 155 -20.80 7.14 -13.92
CA ALA A 155 -21.33 7.21 -15.28
C ALA A 155 -20.48 8.05 -16.23
N SER A 156 -19.74 9.04 -15.72
CA SER A 156 -19.01 10.03 -16.54
C SER A 156 -18.05 9.43 -17.58
N CYS A 157 -17.50 8.24 -17.33
CA CYS A 157 -16.64 7.50 -18.25
C CYS A 157 -17.34 7.04 -19.54
N TYR A 158 -18.68 6.95 -19.52
CA TYR A 158 -19.49 6.32 -20.56
C TYR A 158 -20.38 7.32 -21.31
N VAL A 159 -20.44 8.58 -20.85
CA VAL A 159 -21.23 9.63 -21.52
C VAL A 159 -20.49 10.15 -22.75
N ASP A 160 -21.21 10.35 -23.86
CA ASP A 160 -20.61 10.84 -25.11
C ASP A 160 -20.00 12.25 -24.95
N ASN A 161 -18.88 12.49 -25.65
CA ASN A 161 -18.13 13.76 -25.56
C ASN A 161 -18.95 14.98 -25.99
N SER A 162 -19.93 14.84 -26.87
CA SER A 162 -20.82 15.94 -27.28
C SER A 162 -21.67 16.46 -26.13
N THR A 163 -22.24 15.55 -25.34
CA THR A 163 -23.03 15.87 -24.14
C THR A 163 -22.15 16.52 -23.08
N LEU A 164 -20.92 16.04 -22.91
CA LEU A 164 -19.96 16.60 -21.96
C LEU A 164 -19.45 17.99 -22.37
N ALA A 165 -19.21 18.21 -23.66
CA ALA A 165 -18.84 19.53 -24.19
C ALA A 165 -19.96 20.54 -23.96
N GLY A 166 -21.23 20.13 -24.06
CA GLY A 166 -22.39 20.96 -23.72
C GLY A 166 -22.45 21.38 -22.24
N LEU A 167 -21.75 20.67 -21.35
CA LEU A 167 -21.56 21.03 -19.94
C LEU A 167 -20.23 21.77 -19.67
N GLY A 168 -19.45 22.09 -20.71
CA GLY A 168 -18.16 22.77 -20.59
C GLY A 168 -16.96 21.87 -20.29
N PHE A 169 -17.09 20.54 -20.43
CA PHE A 169 -15.98 19.62 -20.24
C PHE A 169 -15.21 19.34 -21.53
N ASN A 170 -13.88 19.33 -21.44
CA ASN A 170 -12.95 19.00 -22.51
C ASN A 170 -12.69 17.48 -22.65
N GLY A 171 -13.49 16.64 -21.97
CA GLY A 171 -13.43 15.18 -22.08
C GLY A 171 -13.94 14.44 -20.84
N GLN A 172 -14.14 13.13 -21.00
CA GLN A 172 -14.66 12.22 -19.97
C GLN A 172 -13.80 12.21 -18.69
N ARG A 173 -12.46 12.24 -18.82
CA ARG A 173 -11.52 12.29 -17.69
C ARG A 173 -11.71 13.54 -16.81
N GLN A 174 -11.94 14.71 -17.41
CA GLN A 174 -12.14 15.96 -16.68
C GLN A 174 -13.48 15.93 -15.93
N ALA A 175 -14.55 15.51 -16.60
CA ALA A 175 -15.87 15.35 -15.99
C ALA A 175 -15.82 14.38 -14.79
N ARG A 176 -15.17 13.21 -14.99
CA ARG A 176 -14.97 12.22 -13.93
C ARG A 176 -14.27 12.81 -12.71
N ASN A 177 -13.14 13.49 -12.92
CA ASN A 177 -12.35 14.04 -11.82
C ASN A 177 -13.11 15.13 -11.05
N LEU A 178 -13.90 15.97 -11.73
CA LEU A 178 -14.74 16.96 -11.08
C LEU A 178 -15.84 16.31 -10.24
N TYR A 179 -16.62 15.38 -10.83
CA TYR A 179 -17.70 14.71 -10.10
C TYR A 179 -17.17 13.85 -8.95
N TYR A 180 -16.01 13.22 -9.10
CA TYR A 180 -15.31 12.54 -8.01
C TYR A 180 -14.99 13.51 -6.86
N ARG A 181 -14.37 14.66 -7.17
CA ARG A 181 -14.03 15.68 -6.17
C ARG A 181 -15.27 16.19 -5.44
N GLN A 182 -16.34 16.50 -6.17
CA GLN A 182 -17.59 16.99 -5.59
C GLN A 182 -18.24 15.94 -4.68
N ALA A 183 -18.32 14.67 -5.12
CA ALA A 183 -18.84 13.58 -4.30
C ALA A 183 -17.99 13.36 -3.05
N LYS A 184 -16.66 13.40 -3.18
CA LYS A 184 -15.73 13.29 -2.05
C LYS A 184 -15.93 14.41 -1.04
N LEU A 185 -16.08 15.66 -1.49
CA LEU A 185 -16.34 16.79 -0.59
C LEU A 185 -17.66 16.61 0.19
N VAL A 186 -18.73 16.17 -0.49
CA VAL A 186 -20.02 15.89 0.19
C VAL A 186 -19.86 14.81 1.28
N PHE A 187 -19.05 13.79 1.02
CA PHE A 187 -18.72 12.74 1.98
C PHE A 187 -17.84 13.22 3.13
N ASP A 188 -16.75 13.94 2.84
CA ASP A 188 -15.77 14.40 3.84
C ASP A 188 -16.40 15.37 4.86
N PHE A 189 -17.37 16.18 4.43
CA PHE A 189 -18.11 17.11 5.29
C PHE A 189 -19.25 16.43 6.06
N GLY A 190 -19.46 15.13 5.88
CA GLY A 190 -20.42 14.35 6.65
C GLY A 190 -21.89 14.74 6.43
N ILE A 191 -22.25 15.21 5.23
CA ILE A 191 -23.64 15.60 4.90
C ILE A 191 -24.59 14.40 5.00
N GLU A 192 -24.13 13.23 4.56
CA GLU A 192 -24.94 12.02 4.57
C GLU A 192 -24.79 11.27 5.89
N VAL A 193 -25.91 11.02 6.56
CA VAL A 193 -25.96 10.33 7.86
C VAL A 193 -26.36 8.87 7.67
N ASP A 194 -27.12 8.55 6.62
CA ASP A 194 -27.58 7.19 6.38
C ASP A 194 -26.40 6.26 6.04
N PRO A 195 -26.15 5.21 6.85
CA PRO A 195 -25.08 4.26 6.57
C PRO A 195 -25.30 3.47 5.27
N ILE A 196 -26.55 3.27 4.81
CA ILE A 196 -26.83 2.61 3.53
C ILE A 196 -26.34 3.50 2.38
N ALA A 197 -26.75 4.76 2.35
CA ALA A 197 -26.28 5.74 1.38
C ALA A 197 -24.75 5.92 1.38
N ASN A 198 -24.13 6.00 2.55
CA ASN A 198 -22.67 6.06 2.69
C ASN A 198 -21.97 4.82 2.15
N ALA A 199 -22.51 3.61 2.39
CA ALA A 199 -21.96 2.36 1.84
C ALA A 199 -22.06 2.32 0.31
N GLN A 200 -23.23 2.66 -0.25
CA GLN A 200 -23.45 2.76 -1.71
C GLN A 200 -22.45 3.73 -2.35
N ALA A 201 -22.32 4.94 -1.77
CA ALA A 201 -21.43 5.97 -2.26
C ALA A 201 -19.95 5.53 -2.23
N CYS A 202 -19.49 4.94 -1.13
CA CYS A 202 -18.12 4.43 -1.02
C CYS A 202 -17.83 3.29 -2.02
N LEU A 203 -18.79 2.38 -2.24
CA LEU A 203 -18.65 1.33 -3.26
C LEU A 203 -18.50 1.93 -4.67
N LEU A 204 -19.28 2.96 -5.00
CA LEU A 204 -19.16 3.66 -6.28
C LEU A 204 -17.84 4.44 -6.39
N LEU A 205 -17.42 5.16 -5.35
CA LEU A 205 -16.14 5.89 -5.31
C LEU A 205 -14.91 4.97 -5.44
N SER A 206 -15.05 3.69 -5.08
CA SER A 206 -13.98 2.70 -5.29
C SER A 206 -13.61 2.49 -6.76
N TYR A 207 -14.43 2.94 -7.72
CA TYR A 207 -14.09 2.92 -9.15
C TYR A 207 -13.02 3.95 -9.54
N MET A 208 -12.66 4.87 -8.64
CA MET A 208 -11.57 5.81 -8.88
C MET A 208 -10.23 5.07 -8.86
N SER A 209 -9.51 5.13 -9.98
CA SER A 209 -8.19 4.53 -10.13
C SER A 209 -7.23 5.57 -10.70
N PRO A 210 -6.50 6.36 -9.87
CA PRO A 210 -5.56 7.36 -10.36
C PRO A 210 -4.30 6.71 -10.96
N SER A 211 -3.57 7.46 -11.79
CA SER A 211 -2.28 7.06 -12.37
C SER A 211 -1.24 6.77 -11.28
N LEU A 212 -0.74 5.53 -11.26
CA LEU A 212 0.49 4.91 -10.73
C LEU A 212 1.24 5.46 -9.49
N SER A 213 0.74 6.48 -8.78
CA SER A 213 1.49 7.12 -7.68
C SER A 213 0.62 7.63 -6.53
N ARG A 214 -0.70 7.46 -6.56
CA ARG A 214 -1.55 7.71 -5.39
C ARG A 214 -2.00 6.39 -4.78
N LEU A 215 -1.26 5.98 -3.75
CA LEU A 215 -1.48 4.79 -2.95
C LEU A 215 -2.99 4.60 -2.66
N GLN A 216 -3.51 3.46 -3.09
CA GLN A 216 -4.65 2.77 -2.48
C GLN A 216 -5.99 3.54 -2.30
N ILE A 217 -6.28 4.60 -3.07
CA ILE A 217 -7.56 5.36 -2.94
C ILE A 217 -8.79 4.44 -3.01
N ASN A 218 -8.82 3.50 -3.96
CA ASN A 218 -9.92 2.54 -4.10
C ASN A 218 -10.06 1.58 -2.91
N VAL A 219 -8.96 1.19 -2.26
CA VAL A 219 -8.94 0.39 -1.04
C VAL A 219 -9.43 1.21 0.15
N GLY A 220 -9.03 2.47 0.26
CA GLY A 220 -9.57 3.39 1.26
C GLY A 220 -11.09 3.48 1.18
N TRP A 221 -11.65 3.69 -0.02
CA TRP A 221 -13.11 3.69 -0.21
C TRP A 221 -13.76 2.34 0.11
N LEU A 222 -13.12 1.23 -0.23
CA LEU A 222 -13.62 -0.09 0.10
C LEU A 222 -13.66 -0.33 1.62
N VAL A 223 -12.66 0.12 2.37
CA VAL A 223 -12.64 0.02 3.85
C VAL A 223 -13.81 0.82 4.44
N HIS A 224 -14.08 2.02 3.92
CA HIS A 224 -15.24 2.82 4.34
C HIS A 224 -16.55 2.14 3.96
N ALA A 225 -16.68 1.62 2.74
CA ALA A 225 -17.85 0.87 2.28
C ALA A 225 -18.14 -0.34 3.18
N HIS A 226 -17.10 -1.12 3.51
CA HIS A 226 -17.21 -2.25 4.42
C HIS A 226 -17.69 -1.80 5.80
N ARG A 227 -17.10 -0.73 6.36
CA ARG A 227 -17.51 -0.19 7.66
C ARG A 227 -18.98 0.24 7.67
N PHE A 228 -19.41 1.04 6.71
CA PHE A 228 -20.80 1.52 6.64
C PHE A 228 -21.78 0.40 6.36
N ALA A 229 -21.41 -0.58 5.52
CA ALA A 229 -22.23 -1.77 5.29
C ALA A 229 -22.47 -2.55 6.61
N LYS A 230 -21.45 -2.70 7.47
CA LYS A 230 -21.64 -3.33 8.80
C LYS A 230 -22.52 -2.49 9.73
N ILE A 231 -22.36 -1.16 9.72
CA ILE A 231 -23.22 -0.26 10.51
C ILE A 231 -24.68 -0.38 10.08
N ALA A 232 -24.94 -0.47 8.77
CA ALA A 232 -26.28 -0.70 8.22
C ALA A 232 -26.81 -2.14 8.44
N GLY A 233 -26.01 -3.05 9.01
CA GLY A 233 -26.40 -4.45 9.21
C GLY A 233 -26.40 -5.29 7.93
N ALA A 234 -25.66 -4.89 6.89
CA ALA A 234 -25.61 -5.61 5.62
C ALA A 234 -24.98 -7.01 5.74
N ASP A 235 -24.03 -7.20 6.66
CA ASP A 235 -23.47 -8.50 7.03
C ASP A 235 -24.45 -9.36 7.86
N SER A 236 -25.63 -8.84 8.18
CA SER A 236 -26.68 -9.59 8.85
C SER A 236 -28.03 -9.40 8.16
N PHE A 237 -28.03 -9.12 6.84
CA PHE A 237 -29.23 -8.84 6.05
C PHE A 237 -30.33 -9.90 6.22
N TYR A 238 -29.94 -11.16 6.43
CA TYR A 238 -30.86 -12.29 6.57
C TYR A 238 -31.77 -12.20 7.80
N ARG A 239 -31.41 -11.36 8.78
CA ARG A 239 -32.25 -11.08 9.95
C ARG A 239 -33.46 -10.20 9.61
N TYR A 240 -33.38 -9.43 8.52
CA TYR A 240 -34.41 -8.48 8.12
C TYR A 240 -35.39 -9.05 7.09
N ILE A 241 -35.20 -10.29 6.62
CA ILE A 241 -36.01 -10.88 5.53
C ILE A 241 -37.50 -10.93 5.90
N ASP A 242 -37.81 -11.26 7.15
CA ASP A 242 -39.19 -11.40 7.64
C ASP A 242 -39.83 -10.04 8.01
N GLU A 243 -39.02 -9.03 8.32
CA GLU A 243 -39.48 -7.69 8.74
C GLU A 243 -39.67 -6.74 7.55
N ASP A 244 -38.64 -6.61 6.70
CA ASP A 244 -38.64 -5.78 5.52
C ASP A 244 -37.75 -6.40 4.43
N ARG A 245 -38.39 -7.19 3.57
CA ARG A 245 -37.74 -7.86 2.44
C ARG A 245 -37.06 -6.87 1.49
N SER A 246 -37.60 -5.66 1.31
CA SER A 246 -37.04 -4.67 0.38
C SER A 246 -35.68 -4.15 0.88
N THR A 247 -35.60 -3.83 2.17
CA THR A 247 -34.35 -3.43 2.84
C THR A 247 -33.37 -4.59 2.91
N ALA A 248 -33.83 -5.81 3.25
CA ALA A 248 -32.98 -7.00 3.30
C ALA A 248 -32.29 -7.30 1.96
N VAL A 249 -33.03 -7.16 0.85
CA VAL A 249 -32.50 -7.33 -0.52
C VAL A 249 -31.45 -6.27 -0.84
N LEU A 250 -31.72 -4.99 -0.52
CA LEU A 250 -30.76 -3.91 -0.76
C LEU A 250 -29.47 -4.12 0.06
N LEU A 251 -29.60 -4.47 1.34
CA LEU A 251 -28.48 -4.79 2.21
C LEU A 251 -27.66 -5.98 1.69
N LYS A 252 -28.32 -7.04 1.19
CA LYS A 252 -27.67 -8.17 0.53
C LYS A 252 -26.84 -7.72 -0.68
N ARG A 253 -27.41 -6.86 -1.54
CA ARG A 253 -26.71 -6.31 -2.72
C ARG A 253 -25.49 -5.48 -2.33
N ILE A 254 -25.60 -4.66 -1.28
CA ILE A 254 -24.48 -3.86 -0.76
C ILE A 254 -23.38 -4.76 -0.21
N TRP A 255 -23.73 -5.77 0.60
CA TRP A 255 -22.75 -6.70 1.17
C TRP A 255 -21.99 -7.48 0.09
N TRP A 256 -22.71 -8.02 -0.90
CA TRP A 256 -22.08 -8.68 -2.03
C TRP A 256 -21.29 -7.71 -2.92
N GLY A 257 -21.72 -6.45 -3.04
CA GLY A 257 -20.93 -5.39 -3.66
C GLY A 257 -19.59 -5.16 -2.96
N VAL A 258 -19.56 -5.14 -1.63
CA VAL A 258 -18.33 -5.05 -0.82
C VAL A 258 -17.42 -6.25 -1.08
N LEU A 259 -17.94 -7.47 -0.98
CA LEU A 259 -17.15 -8.69 -1.22
C LEU A 259 -16.60 -8.74 -2.65
N PHE A 260 -17.44 -8.44 -3.64
CA PHE A 260 -17.08 -8.40 -5.04
C PHE A 260 -15.93 -7.42 -5.30
N ARG A 261 -16.07 -6.18 -4.83
CA ARG A 261 -15.04 -5.15 -4.98
C ARG A 261 -13.76 -5.52 -4.26
N ASP A 262 -13.82 -6.03 -3.02
CA ASP A 262 -12.63 -6.43 -2.28
C ASP A 262 -11.82 -7.49 -3.02
N ARG A 263 -12.51 -8.48 -3.58
CA ARG A 263 -11.88 -9.66 -4.18
C ARG A 263 -11.34 -9.35 -5.57
N ILE A 264 -12.06 -8.55 -6.35
CA ILE A 264 -11.57 -8.06 -7.65
C ILE A 264 -10.42 -7.07 -7.48
N LEU A 265 -10.47 -6.17 -6.49
CA LEU A 265 -9.36 -5.27 -6.25
C LEU A 265 -8.12 -6.03 -5.75
N SER A 266 -8.31 -7.00 -4.86
CA SER A 266 -7.22 -7.84 -4.36
C SER A 266 -6.61 -8.71 -5.47
N PHE A 267 -7.45 -9.33 -6.30
CA PHE A 267 -6.99 -10.13 -7.44
C PHE A 267 -6.34 -9.27 -8.54
N GLY A 268 -7.00 -8.18 -8.95
CA GLY A 268 -6.59 -7.34 -10.07
C GLY A 268 -5.43 -6.39 -9.76
N PHE A 269 -5.31 -5.93 -8.51
CA PHE A 269 -4.23 -5.03 -8.07
C PHE A 269 -3.24 -5.68 -7.10
N ARG A 270 -3.38 -6.99 -6.84
CA ARG A 270 -2.47 -7.82 -6.01
C ARG A 270 -2.27 -7.27 -4.60
N ARG A 271 -3.39 -7.07 -3.92
CA ARG A 271 -3.44 -6.49 -2.57
C ARG A 271 -4.03 -7.46 -1.57
N SER A 272 -3.79 -7.21 -0.29
CA SER A 272 -4.47 -7.97 0.77
C SER A 272 -5.97 -7.72 0.74
N LEU A 273 -6.70 -8.75 1.14
CA LEU A 273 -8.13 -8.68 1.37
C LEU A 273 -8.41 -7.74 2.55
N GLN A 274 -9.35 -6.81 2.37
CA GLN A 274 -9.78 -5.93 3.45
C GLN A 274 -10.87 -6.60 4.30
N VAL A 275 -11.69 -7.45 3.68
CA VAL A 275 -12.81 -8.15 4.31
C VAL A 275 -12.40 -9.59 4.64
N HIS A 276 -12.14 -9.81 5.91
CA HIS A 276 -11.74 -11.10 6.45
C HIS A 276 -12.97 -11.92 6.83
N LEU A 277 -13.25 -12.99 6.08
CA LEU A 277 -14.33 -13.94 6.39
C LEU A 277 -13.74 -15.22 7.00
N GLU A 278 -14.32 -15.76 8.07
CA GLU A 278 -13.82 -17.00 8.68
C GLU A 278 -14.08 -18.23 7.77
N HIS A 279 -13.29 -19.30 7.95
CA HIS A 279 -13.35 -20.51 7.11
C HIS A 279 -14.69 -21.25 7.19
N ASP A 280 -15.48 -21.05 8.26
CA ASP A 280 -16.83 -21.61 8.43
C ASP A 280 -17.93 -20.54 8.29
N SER A 281 -17.62 -19.42 7.65
CA SER A 281 -18.59 -18.33 7.51
C SER A 281 -19.76 -18.72 6.61
N ILE A 282 -20.96 -18.26 6.98
CA ILE A 282 -22.20 -18.44 6.21
C ILE A 282 -22.09 -17.93 4.75
N TRP A 283 -21.14 -17.06 4.47
CA TRP A 283 -20.88 -16.46 3.15
C TRP A 283 -20.25 -17.41 2.13
N LEU A 284 -19.70 -18.53 2.60
CA LEU A 284 -19.20 -19.61 1.74
C LEU A 284 -20.33 -20.53 1.26
N ASN A 285 -21.55 -20.33 1.76
CA ASN A 285 -22.74 -21.07 1.34
C ASN A 285 -23.46 -20.34 0.20
N ASP A 286 -23.59 -21.02 -0.94
CA ASP A 286 -24.20 -20.49 -2.16
C ASP A 286 -25.67 -20.06 -1.97
N ARG A 287 -26.36 -20.52 -0.91
CA ARG A 287 -27.72 -20.09 -0.55
C ARG A 287 -27.81 -18.58 -0.28
N TYR A 288 -26.75 -17.98 0.25
CA TYR A 288 -26.73 -16.56 0.59
C TYR A 288 -26.19 -15.68 -0.55
N ALA A 289 -25.79 -16.28 -1.68
CA ALA A 289 -25.36 -15.55 -2.87
C ALA A 289 -26.51 -14.77 -3.52
N LEU A 290 -26.17 -13.70 -4.24
CA LEU A 290 -27.15 -12.97 -5.06
C LEU A 290 -27.74 -13.90 -6.13
N ASN A 291 -29.05 -13.81 -6.32
CA ASN A 291 -29.83 -14.59 -7.28
C ASN A 291 -30.98 -13.75 -7.89
N SER A 292 -31.74 -14.33 -8.80
CA SER A 292 -32.87 -13.69 -9.49
C SER A 292 -33.92 -13.10 -8.55
N ASP A 293 -34.19 -13.75 -7.43
CA ASP A 293 -35.25 -13.36 -6.49
C ASP A 293 -34.90 -12.03 -5.81
N ASP A 294 -33.61 -11.71 -5.71
CA ASP A 294 -33.14 -10.43 -5.20
C ASP A 294 -33.44 -9.27 -6.16
N PHE A 295 -33.88 -9.53 -7.40
CA PHE A 295 -34.16 -8.52 -8.44
C PHE A 295 -35.59 -8.51 -8.94
N GLU A 296 -36.47 -9.30 -8.34
CA GLU A 296 -37.86 -9.52 -8.78
C GLU A 296 -38.61 -8.21 -9.06
N SER A 297 -38.45 -7.19 -8.21
CA SER A 297 -39.13 -5.90 -8.37
C SER A 297 -38.72 -5.10 -9.62
N GLU A 298 -37.54 -5.38 -10.20
CA GLU A 298 -36.97 -4.63 -11.32
C GLU A 298 -37.13 -5.34 -12.68
N LEU A 299 -37.47 -6.63 -12.67
CA LEU A 299 -37.59 -7.44 -13.88
C LEU A 299 -38.72 -6.91 -14.78
N GLY A 300 -38.37 -6.58 -16.03
CA GLY A 300 -39.29 -6.04 -17.04
C GLY A 300 -39.69 -4.57 -16.86
N GLN A 301 -39.14 -3.88 -15.85
CA GLN A 301 -39.43 -2.46 -15.59
C GLN A 301 -38.28 -1.52 -16.01
N SER A 302 -37.15 -2.06 -16.49
CA SER A 302 -36.01 -1.23 -16.89
C SER A 302 -36.27 -0.49 -18.22
N PRO A 303 -36.00 0.82 -18.30
CA PRO A 303 -36.03 1.57 -19.55
C PRO A 303 -34.74 1.41 -20.38
N ILE A 304 -33.82 0.56 -19.93
CA ILE A 304 -32.48 0.35 -20.51
C ILE A 304 -32.34 -1.05 -21.10
N HIS A 305 -32.77 -2.06 -20.36
CA HIS A 305 -32.61 -3.47 -20.71
C HIS A 305 -33.98 -4.13 -20.83
N ASP A 306 -34.15 -4.98 -21.85
CA ASP A 306 -35.25 -5.92 -21.92
C ASP A 306 -35.10 -7.03 -20.85
N THR A 307 -36.20 -7.68 -20.50
CA THR A 307 -36.25 -8.68 -19.43
C THR A 307 -35.25 -9.82 -19.63
N GLU A 308 -35.04 -10.25 -20.89
CA GLU A 308 -34.08 -11.32 -21.21
C GLU A 308 -32.64 -10.88 -20.89
N THR A 309 -32.25 -9.65 -21.26
CA THR A 309 -30.93 -9.10 -20.93
C THR A 309 -30.76 -8.91 -19.42
N GLN A 310 -31.80 -8.46 -18.70
CA GLN A 310 -31.75 -8.35 -17.24
C GLN A 310 -31.48 -9.70 -16.57
N LEU A 311 -32.21 -10.75 -16.98
CA LEU A 311 -32.03 -12.10 -16.44
C LEU A 311 -30.61 -12.61 -16.69
N LYS A 312 -30.08 -12.48 -17.92
CA LYS A 312 -28.70 -12.88 -18.24
C LYS A 312 -27.67 -12.13 -17.40
N ASN A 313 -27.84 -10.81 -17.22
CA ASN A 313 -26.94 -10.01 -16.38
C ASN A 313 -26.95 -10.50 -14.92
N ILE A 314 -28.12 -10.85 -14.38
CA ILE A 314 -28.25 -11.36 -13.02
C ILE A 314 -27.63 -12.75 -12.89
N GLU A 315 -27.83 -13.64 -13.86
CA GLU A 315 -27.21 -14.97 -13.87
C GLU A 315 -25.67 -14.87 -13.86
N VAL A 316 -25.11 -13.96 -14.67
CA VAL A 316 -23.66 -13.69 -14.68
C VAL A 316 -23.20 -13.15 -13.32
N LEU A 317 -23.92 -12.20 -12.75
CA LEU A 317 -23.61 -11.65 -11.42
C LEU A 317 -23.66 -12.73 -10.33
N SER A 318 -24.64 -13.63 -10.37
CA SER A 318 -24.76 -14.77 -9.47
C SER A 318 -23.57 -15.73 -9.58
N ALA A 319 -23.15 -16.04 -10.81
CA ALA A 319 -21.98 -16.88 -11.05
C ALA A 319 -20.69 -16.23 -10.51
N LEU A 320 -20.54 -14.91 -10.70
CA LEU A 320 -19.41 -14.13 -10.17
C LEU A 320 -19.39 -14.07 -8.64
N CYS A 321 -20.54 -13.93 -7.98
CA CYS A 321 -20.63 -13.97 -6.52
C CYS A 321 -20.12 -15.31 -5.96
N ARG A 322 -20.51 -16.43 -6.58
CA ARG A 322 -20.02 -17.76 -6.21
C ARG A 322 -18.52 -17.89 -6.42
N LEU A 323 -18.00 -17.43 -7.55
CA LEU A 323 -16.55 -17.43 -7.82
C LEU A 323 -15.79 -16.71 -6.71
N ILE A 324 -16.28 -15.53 -6.35
CA ILE A 324 -15.63 -14.67 -5.37
C ILE A 324 -15.58 -15.30 -3.97
N SER A 325 -16.61 -16.04 -3.57
CA SER A 325 -16.55 -16.85 -2.34
C SER A 325 -15.47 -17.93 -2.41
N ARG A 326 -15.30 -18.58 -3.57
CA ARG A 326 -14.30 -19.64 -3.79
C ARG A 326 -12.87 -19.08 -3.85
N LEU A 327 -12.70 -17.82 -4.28
CA LEU A 327 -11.41 -17.13 -4.34
C LEU A 327 -10.85 -16.70 -2.97
N LEU A 328 -11.66 -16.68 -1.90
CA LEU A 328 -11.22 -16.25 -0.57
C LEU A 328 -9.96 -17.00 -0.08
N GLY A 329 -10.00 -18.33 -0.12
CA GLY A 329 -8.89 -19.19 0.34
C GLY A 329 -7.61 -18.99 -0.48
N PRO A 330 -7.67 -19.11 -1.83
CA PRO A 330 -6.55 -18.79 -2.71
C PRO A 330 -5.95 -17.41 -2.47
N LEU A 331 -6.79 -16.37 -2.38
CA LEU A 331 -6.31 -14.99 -2.19
C LEU A 331 -5.65 -14.81 -0.82
N ARG A 332 -6.09 -15.50 0.22
CA ARG A 332 -5.40 -15.52 1.51
C ARG A 332 -4.05 -16.21 1.47
N LEU A 333 -3.93 -17.31 0.73
CA LEU A 333 -2.64 -17.98 0.55
C LEU A 333 -1.67 -17.11 -0.24
N LEU A 334 -2.16 -16.40 -1.26
CA LEU A 334 -1.34 -15.57 -2.15
C LEU A 334 -1.00 -14.21 -1.55
N TYR A 335 -1.94 -13.58 -0.85
CA TYR A 335 -1.86 -12.19 -0.39
C TYR A 335 -2.07 -12.07 1.12
N GLN A 336 -1.35 -12.92 1.85
CA GLN A 336 -1.50 -13.14 3.28
C GLN A 336 -1.12 -11.89 4.11
N TYR A 337 -0.19 -11.07 3.61
CA TYR A 337 0.26 -9.83 4.25
C TYR A 337 0.62 -8.80 3.17
N ASP A 338 -0.14 -7.72 3.10
CA ASP A 338 0.19 -6.55 2.29
C ASP A 338 0.87 -5.54 3.22
N MET A 339 2.14 -5.29 2.97
CA MET A 339 2.90 -4.25 3.66
C MET A 339 2.66 -2.91 2.92
N LEU A 340 2.69 -1.79 3.64
CA LEU A 340 2.49 -0.45 3.06
C LEU A 340 3.54 -0.07 1.99
N ASP A 341 4.65 -0.82 1.90
CA ASP A 341 5.68 -0.69 0.87
C ASP A 341 5.35 -1.45 -0.44
N GLY A 342 4.17 -2.08 -0.51
CA GLY A 342 3.73 -2.85 -1.68
C GLY A 342 4.50 -4.15 -1.87
N ARG A 343 5.17 -4.70 -0.83
CA ARG A 343 5.82 -6.02 -0.85
C ARG A 343 4.93 -7.07 -0.19
N LEU A 344 4.83 -8.24 -0.82
CA LEU A 344 4.18 -9.42 -0.25
C LEU A 344 5.24 -10.10 0.61
N GLN A 345 4.96 -10.30 1.90
CA GLN A 345 5.83 -11.14 2.73
C GLN A 345 5.91 -12.54 2.13
N PRO A 346 7.11 -13.16 2.05
CA PRO A 346 7.21 -14.58 1.81
C PRO A 346 6.43 -15.26 2.92
N ALA A 347 5.42 -16.03 2.56
CA ALA A 347 4.63 -16.71 3.56
C ALA A 347 5.58 -17.66 4.32
N SER A 348 5.76 -17.43 5.62
CA SER A 348 6.51 -18.34 6.50
C SER A 348 5.65 -19.59 6.69
N ILE A 349 5.73 -20.56 5.78
CA ILE A 349 4.83 -21.72 5.85
C ILE A 349 5.57 -23.06 5.88
N ASN A 350 5.06 -23.90 6.78
CA ASN A 350 5.01 -25.34 6.67
C ASN A 350 4.50 -25.76 5.26
N LEU A 351 5.44 -26.05 4.36
CA LEU A 351 5.20 -26.37 2.95
C LEU A 351 4.12 -27.47 2.74
N PRO A 352 4.11 -28.59 3.50
CA PRO A 352 3.04 -29.59 3.45
C PRO A 352 1.62 -29.06 3.64
N ALA A 353 1.41 -28.17 4.62
CA ALA A 353 0.09 -27.59 4.89
C ALA A 353 -0.38 -26.69 3.73
N THR A 354 0.56 -25.93 3.15
CA THR A 354 0.30 -25.05 2.00
C THR A 354 -0.12 -25.84 0.76
N ILE A 355 0.63 -26.89 0.43
CA ILE A 355 0.33 -27.74 -0.73
C ILE A 355 -1.04 -28.39 -0.57
N THR A 356 -1.37 -28.84 0.63
CA THR A 356 -2.69 -29.42 0.93
C THR A 356 -3.82 -28.40 0.74
N ALA A 357 -3.64 -27.17 1.24
CA ALA A 357 -4.60 -26.09 1.05
C ALA A 357 -4.77 -25.70 -0.43
N ILE A 358 -3.68 -25.58 -1.19
CA ILE A 358 -3.72 -25.30 -2.64
C ILE A 358 -4.54 -26.37 -3.37
N LYS A 359 -4.28 -27.66 -3.09
CA LYS A 359 -5.04 -28.77 -3.71
C LYS A 359 -6.54 -28.67 -3.39
N ALA A 360 -6.89 -28.39 -2.14
CA ALA A 360 -8.30 -28.23 -1.73
C ALA A 360 -8.98 -27.06 -2.47
N HIS A 361 -8.31 -25.92 -2.62
CA HIS A 361 -8.87 -24.78 -3.33
C HIS A 361 -8.97 -24.99 -4.84
N LEU A 362 -8.02 -25.69 -5.47
CA LEU A 362 -8.11 -26.05 -6.89
C LEU A 362 -9.32 -26.93 -7.18
N VAL A 363 -9.65 -27.88 -6.30
CA VAL A 363 -10.88 -28.69 -6.42
C VAL A 363 -12.12 -27.81 -6.31
N SER A 364 -12.16 -26.90 -5.34
CA SER A 364 -13.29 -25.96 -5.14
C SER A 364 -13.52 -25.05 -6.36
N LEU A 365 -12.44 -24.55 -6.97
CA LEU A 365 -12.51 -23.76 -8.21
C LEU A 365 -12.95 -24.58 -9.42
N ARG A 366 -12.55 -25.86 -9.49
CA ARG A 366 -12.97 -26.77 -10.55
C ARG A 366 -14.47 -27.07 -10.49
N ILE A 367 -15.01 -27.31 -9.30
CA ILE A 367 -16.45 -27.49 -9.11
C ILE A 367 -17.21 -26.26 -9.62
N TRP A 368 -16.78 -25.05 -9.23
CA TRP A 368 -17.39 -23.83 -9.72
C TRP A 368 -17.30 -23.69 -11.25
N HIS A 369 -16.16 -24.05 -11.84
CA HIS A 369 -15.93 -24.00 -13.28
C HIS A 369 -16.90 -24.94 -14.02
N ASP A 370 -16.97 -26.20 -13.59
CA ASP A 370 -17.81 -27.21 -14.24
C ASP A 370 -19.31 -26.82 -14.14
N ASP A 371 -19.76 -26.36 -12.96
CA ASP A 371 -21.12 -25.83 -12.74
C ASP A 371 -21.45 -24.59 -13.60
N THR A 372 -20.44 -23.74 -13.85
CA THR A 372 -20.63 -22.49 -14.60
C THR A 372 -20.66 -22.75 -16.10
N ILE A 373 -19.84 -23.67 -16.61
CA ILE A 373 -19.85 -24.07 -18.02
C ILE A 373 -21.16 -24.72 -18.41
N GLU A 374 -21.77 -25.51 -17.53
CA GLU A 374 -23.09 -26.09 -17.80
C GLU A 374 -24.15 -24.99 -18.05
N LYS A 375 -24.08 -23.88 -17.30
CA LYS A 375 -25.05 -22.77 -17.37
C LYS A 375 -24.75 -21.78 -18.47
N PHE A 376 -23.47 -21.51 -18.69
CA PHE A 376 -22.97 -20.70 -19.77
C PHE A 376 -22.10 -21.61 -20.63
N PRO A 377 -22.71 -22.44 -21.49
CA PRO A 377 -21.98 -23.30 -22.39
C PRO A 377 -21.19 -22.41 -23.34
N PHE A 378 -19.96 -22.14 -22.92
CA PHE A 378 -18.93 -21.83 -23.87
C PHE A 378 -18.62 -23.14 -24.58
N PRO A 379 -18.44 -23.13 -25.91
CA PRO A 379 -17.73 -24.22 -26.55
C PRO A 379 -16.34 -24.24 -25.90
N ILE A 380 -16.16 -25.15 -24.94
CA ILE A 380 -14.91 -25.41 -24.20
C ILE A 380 -14.53 -26.88 -24.40
N GLU A 381 -15.40 -27.71 -24.96
CA GLU A 381 -15.04 -29.10 -25.28
C GLU A 381 -13.96 -29.20 -26.38
N ASP A 382 -13.75 -28.14 -27.17
CA ASP A 382 -12.66 -28.00 -28.15
C ASP A 382 -11.49 -27.10 -27.65
N SER A 383 -11.37 -26.94 -26.33
CA SER A 383 -10.51 -26.00 -25.58
C SER A 383 -9.01 -25.94 -25.96
N HIS A 384 -8.50 -26.89 -26.74
CA HIS A 384 -7.12 -26.85 -27.24
C HIS A 384 -6.97 -26.09 -28.57
N SER A 385 -7.94 -26.20 -29.48
CA SER A 385 -7.94 -25.43 -30.73
C SER A 385 -8.60 -24.07 -30.54
N GLU A 386 -9.51 -23.96 -29.58
CA GLU A 386 -10.27 -22.74 -29.34
C GLU A 386 -9.54 -21.71 -28.48
N LEU A 387 -8.54 -22.07 -27.67
CA LEU A 387 -7.61 -21.07 -27.10
C LEU A 387 -6.77 -20.40 -28.20
N GLN A 388 -6.46 -21.15 -29.26
CA GLN A 388 -5.79 -20.64 -30.46
C GLN A 388 -6.72 -19.77 -31.31
N VAL A 389 -7.99 -20.17 -31.44
CA VAL A 389 -9.03 -19.33 -32.03
C VAL A 389 -9.24 -18.10 -31.16
N ALA A 390 -9.48 -18.19 -29.85
CA ALA A 390 -9.77 -17.09 -28.93
C ALA A 390 -8.64 -16.06 -28.83
N ASN A 391 -7.35 -16.45 -28.86
CA ASN A 391 -6.25 -15.48 -28.88
C ASN A 391 -6.14 -14.76 -30.23
N THR A 392 -6.38 -15.47 -31.34
CA THR A 392 -6.44 -14.88 -32.69
C THR A 392 -7.75 -14.10 -32.92
N ASP A 393 -8.83 -14.52 -32.27
CA ASP A 393 -10.17 -13.96 -32.32
C ASP A 393 -10.25 -12.75 -31.40
N LEU A 394 -9.51 -12.67 -30.29
CA LEU A 394 -9.38 -11.43 -29.51
C LEU A 394 -8.88 -10.29 -30.41
N GLY A 395 -7.80 -10.50 -31.15
CA GLY A 395 -7.32 -9.51 -32.13
C GLY A 395 -8.36 -9.17 -33.20
N ARG A 396 -9.07 -10.18 -33.73
CA ARG A 396 -10.14 -10.01 -34.73
C ARG A 396 -11.37 -9.29 -34.18
N ARG A 397 -11.83 -9.65 -32.99
CA ARG A 397 -12.98 -9.09 -32.26
C ARG A 397 -12.68 -7.68 -31.82
N PHE A 398 -11.48 -7.36 -31.35
CA PHE A 398 -11.06 -5.98 -31.13
C PHE A 398 -11.02 -5.20 -32.45
N GLN A 399 -10.55 -5.80 -33.54
CA GLN A 399 -10.61 -5.17 -34.87
C GLN A 399 -12.06 -4.94 -35.35
N GLU A 400 -12.96 -5.90 -35.16
CA GLU A 400 -14.40 -5.79 -35.42
C GLU A 400 -15.02 -4.71 -34.53
N MET A 401 -14.70 -4.67 -33.24
CA MET A 401 -15.18 -3.65 -32.31
C MET A 401 -14.70 -2.25 -32.68
N VAL A 402 -13.46 -2.13 -33.16
CA VAL A 402 -12.90 -0.88 -33.71
C VAL A 402 -13.67 -0.48 -34.98
N GLN A 403 -13.96 -1.43 -35.88
CA GLN A 403 -14.75 -1.18 -37.09
C GLN A 403 -16.20 -0.80 -36.79
N LEU A 404 -16.82 -1.47 -35.81
CA LEU A 404 -18.18 -1.25 -35.33
C LEU A 404 -18.29 -0.04 -34.37
N ARG A 405 -17.17 0.60 -34.02
CA ARG A 405 -17.08 1.76 -33.10
C ARG A 405 -17.65 1.49 -31.69
N VAL A 406 -17.71 0.23 -31.27
CA VAL A 406 -18.19 -0.17 -29.93
C VAL A 406 -17.07 -0.23 -28.89
N MET A 407 -15.82 0.09 -29.28
CA MET A 407 -14.70 0.27 -28.36
C MET A 407 -14.99 1.29 -27.24
N LYS A 408 -15.91 2.21 -27.51
CA LYS A 408 -16.38 3.20 -26.54
C LYS A 408 -17.25 2.60 -25.42
N ASP A 409 -17.57 1.32 -25.47
CA ASP A 409 -18.42 0.69 -24.45
C ASP A 409 -17.60 -0.27 -23.58
N LEU A 410 -16.27 -0.31 -23.70
CA LEU A 410 -15.43 -1.17 -22.88
C LEU A 410 -15.27 -0.63 -21.44
N PRO A 411 -15.42 -1.50 -20.41
CA PRO A 411 -15.20 -1.12 -19.02
C PRO A 411 -13.71 -0.92 -18.70
N ILE A 412 -13.41 -0.20 -17.61
CA ILE A 412 -12.03 0.05 -17.16
C ILE A 412 -11.21 -1.23 -16.95
N THR A 413 -11.88 -2.32 -16.58
CA THR A 413 -11.27 -3.65 -16.39
C THR A 413 -10.69 -4.22 -17.68
N ALA A 414 -11.15 -3.78 -18.85
CA ALA A 414 -10.60 -4.21 -20.14
C ALA A 414 -9.12 -3.86 -20.30
N ILE A 415 -8.62 -2.78 -19.67
CA ILE A 415 -7.22 -2.35 -19.79
C ILE A 415 -6.25 -3.38 -19.18
N PRO A 416 -6.43 -3.83 -17.93
CA PRO A 416 -5.65 -4.93 -17.37
C PRO A 416 -5.70 -6.22 -18.20
N PHE A 417 -6.86 -6.57 -18.77
CA PHE A 417 -6.99 -7.78 -19.60
C PHE A 417 -6.32 -7.66 -20.97
N LEU A 418 -6.18 -6.44 -21.48
CA LEU A 418 -5.47 -6.15 -22.73
C LEU A 418 -3.95 -6.16 -22.58
N ALA A 419 -3.41 -5.92 -21.38
CA ALA A 419 -1.98 -5.75 -21.16
C ALA A 419 -1.13 -7.03 -21.41
N PRO A 420 -1.48 -8.23 -20.91
CA PRO A 420 -0.69 -9.43 -21.18
C PRO A 420 -0.66 -9.84 -22.65
N PRO A 421 -1.79 -9.88 -23.39
CA PRO A 421 -1.77 -10.14 -24.84
C PRO A 421 -0.92 -9.12 -25.61
N LEU A 422 -0.98 -7.85 -25.23
CA LEU A 422 -0.19 -6.77 -25.83
C LEU A 422 1.32 -6.97 -25.66
N ILE A 423 1.77 -7.34 -24.46
CA ILE A 423 3.19 -7.59 -24.16
C ILE A 423 3.67 -8.83 -24.91
N LEU A 424 2.90 -9.91 -24.89
CA LEU A 424 3.23 -11.15 -25.62
C LEU A 424 3.28 -10.92 -27.14
N GLN A 425 2.38 -10.07 -27.66
CA GLN A 425 2.36 -9.70 -29.07
C GLN A 425 3.54 -8.79 -29.44
N ALA A 426 3.96 -7.89 -28.56
CA ALA A 426 5.19 -7.11 -28.74
C ALA A 426 6.41 -8.03 -28.80
N ILE A 427 6.50 -9.03 -27.91
CA ILE A 427 7.56 -10.05 -27.97
C ILE A 427 7.49 -10.83 -29.29
N ASN A 428 6.32 -11.20 -29.78
CA ASN A 428 6.18 -11.87 -31.08
C ASN A 428 6.71 -11.04 -32.27
N VAL A 429 6.43 -9.74 -32.30
CA VAL A 429 6.96 -8.83 -33.33
C VAL A 429 8.48 -8.90 -33.32
N THR A 430 9.08 -8.79 -32.13
CA THR A 430 10.52 -8.79 -31.97
C THR A 430 11.17 -10.11 -32.37
N ALA A 431 10.51 -11.22 -32.05
CA ALA A 431 10.94 -12.56 -32.42
C ALA A 431 10.74 -12.91 -33.92
N SER A 432 9.98 -12.10 -34.63
CA SER A 432 9.67 -12.29 -36.06
C SER A 432 10.53 -11.42 -36.99
N ARG A 433 11.46 -10.64 -36.42
CA ARG A 433 12.32 -9.71 -37.13
C ARG A 433 13.13 -10.37 -38.25
N GLY A 434 13.08 -9.81 -39.45
CA GLY A 434 13.77 -10.33 -40.64
C GLY A 434 13.07 -11.53 -41.29
N LEU A 435 11.90 -11.95 -40.77
CA LEU A 435 11.08 -13.02 -41.35
C LEU A 435 9.88 -12.43 -42.08
N ARG A 436 9.35 -13.18 -43.06
CA ARG A 436 8.13 -12.79 -43.81
C ARG A 436 6.91 -12.54 -42.93
N THR A 437 6.88 -13.06 -41.70
CA THR A 437 5.76 -12.93 -40.76
C THR A 437 5.79 -11.63 -39.95
N GLU A 438 6.88 -10.86 -39.97
CA GLU A 438 7.04 -9.62 -39.19
C GLU A 438 5.92 -8.61 -39.42
N SER A 439 5.57 -8.38 -40.69
CA SER A 439 4.52 -7.44 -41.07
C SER A 439 3.13 -7.84 -40.53
N ASN A 440 2.87 -9.13 -40.32
CA ASN A 440 1.59 -9.60 -39.80
C ASN A 440 1.53 -9.42 -38.27
N GLU A 441 2.59 -9.76 -37.56
CA GLU A 441 2.64 -9.57 -36.10
C GLU A 441 2.63 -8.08 -35.73
N ALA A 442 3.31 -7.23 -36.52
CA ALA A 442 3.30 -5.78 -36.33
C ALA A 442 1.91 -5.17 -36.55
N ARG A 443 1.16 -5.70 -37.52
CA ARG A 443 -0.23 -5.30 -37.78
C ARG A 443 -1.17 -5.67 -36.62
N HIS A 444 -0.99 -6.84 -36.02
CA HIS A 444 -1.77 -7.24 -34.85
C HIS A 444 -1.45 -6.36 -33.63
N LEU A 445 -0.18 -6.03 -33.39
CA LEU A 445 0.22 -5.12 -32.32
C LEU A 445 -0.43 -3.73 -32.51
N ASP A 446 -0.44 -3.20 -33.73
CA ASP A 446 -1.07 -1.92 -34.06
C ASP A 446 -2.59 -1.89 -33.76
N ILE A 447 -3.32 -2.98 -33.98
CA ILE A 447 -4.75 -3.09 -33.63
C ILE A 447 -4.96 -2.90 -32.13
N PHE A 448 -4.15 -3.57 -31.31
CA PHE A 448 -4.24 -3.46 -29.85
C PHE A 448 -3.72 -2.11 -29.34
N THR A 449 -2.68 -1.54 -29.94
CA THR A 449 -2.18 -0.19 -29.59
C THR A 449 -3.22 0.89 -29.92
N ARG A 450 -3.91 0.80 -31.06
CA ARG A 450 -5.02 1.72 -31.41
C ARG A 450 -6.19 1.58 -30.45
N THR A 451 -6.49 0.35 -30.04
CA THR A 451 -7.48 0.04 -29.01
C THR A 451 -7.14 0.76 -27.71
N LEU A 452 -5.90 0.63 -27.22
CA LEU A 452 -5.46 1.28 -25.98
C LEU A 452 -5.44 2.82 -26.10
N LYS A 453 -4.99 3.36 -27.24
CA LYS A 453 -5.04 4.80 -27.54
C LYS A 453 -6.47 5.35 -27.50
N SER A 454 -7.45 4.58 -27.98
CA SER A 454 -8.87 4.98 -27.91
C SER A 454 -9.40 5.11 -26.47
N GLN A 455 -8.76 4.46 -25.50
CA GLN A 455 -9.15 4.46 -24.09
C GLN A 455 -8.38 5.47 -23.22
N GLN A 456 -7.31 6.09 -23.74
CA GLN A 456 -6.46 7.04 -23.00
C GLN A 456 -7.24 8.25 -22.44
N GLY A 457 -8.21 8.76 -23.20
CA GLY A 457 -9.04 9.89 -22.76
C GLY A 457 -10.03 9.54 -21.63
N ARG A 458 -10.11 8.27 -21.23
CA ARG A 458 -11.12 7.73 -20.32
C ARG A 458 -10.54 7.20 -19.05
N TYR A 459 -9.46 6.43 -19.14
CA TYR A 459 -8.95 5.66 -18.03
C TYR A 459 -7.48 5.99 -17.77
N ASP A 460 -7.12 6.06 -16.50
CA ASP A 460 -5.74 6.30 -16.10
C ASP A 460 -4.94 4.98 -16.23
N GLY A 461 -3.67 5.05 -16.66
CA GLY A 461 -2.80 3.87 -16.84
C GLY A 461 -2.69 3.34 -18.28
N SER A 462 -3.56 3.76 -19.20
CA SER A 462 -3.40 3.42 -20.63
C SER A 462 -2.14 4.03 -21.26
N GLU A 463 -1.76 5.23 -20.82
CA GLU A 463 -0.51 5.91 -21.22
C GLU A 463 0.72 5.08 -20.78
N PHE A 464 0.77 4.69 -19.51
CA PHE A 464 1.84 3.83 -18.99
C PHE A 464 1.97 2.51 -19.75
N LEU A 465 0.86 1.83 -20.05
CA LEU A 465 0.91 0.60 -20.84
C LEU A 465 1.41 0.84 -22.27
N ILE A 466 1.04 1.96 -22.89
CA ILE A 466 1.57 2.36 -24.20
C ILE A 466 3.08 2.61 -24.11
N ASP A 467 3.53 3.28 -23.05
CA ASP A 467 4.94 3.54 -22.80
C ASP A 467 5.68 2.22 -22.65
N VAL A 468 5.27 1.33 -21.74
CA VAL A 468 5.82 -0.03 -21.55
C VAL A 468 5.89 -0.81 -22.86
N LEU A 469 4.89 -0.70 -23.75
CA LEU A 469 4.91 -1.39 -25.03
C LEU A 469 5.93 -0.81 -26.00
N ASN A 470 5.97 0.52 -26.16
CA ASN A 470 6.96 1.19 -27.02
C ASN A 470 8.39 0.88 -26.57
N ASN A 471 8.55 0.79 -25.27
CA ASN A 471 9.74 0.45 -24.52
C ASN A 471 10.21 -0.99 -24.80
N VAL A 472 9.34 -1.98 -24.63
CA VAL A 472 9.63 -3.38 -25.01
C VAL A 472 10.06 -3.51 -26.47
N ILE A 473 9.35 -2.82 -27.37
CA ILE A 473 9.66 -2.81 -28.81
C ILE A 473 11.04 -2.17 -29.05
N SER A 474 11.30 -1.00 -28.46
CA SER A 474 12.53 -0.22 -28.65
C SER A 474 13.76 -1.01 -28.22
N TYR A 475 13.72 -1.63 -27.05
CA TYR A 475 14.86 -2.44 -26.64
C TYR A 475 15.09 -3.63 -27.55
N ALA A 476 14.02 -4.32 -27.94
CA ALA A 476 14.18 -5.51 -28.74
C ALA A 476 14.62 -5.19 -30.17
N GLN A 477 14.43 -3.94 -30.62
CA GLN A 477 15.08 -3.41 -31.83
C GLN A 477 16.60 -3.21 -31.66
N GLN A 478 17.07 -2.98 -30.43
CA GLN A 478 18.47 -2.71 -30.11
C GLN A 478 19.28 -3.98 -29.76
N ASN A 479 18.63 -5.07 -29.32
CA ASN A 479 19.32 -6.30 -28.89
C ASN A 479 19.26 -7.47 -29.88
N GLU A 480 20.39 -7.75 -30.53
CA GLU A 480 20.54 -8.86 -31.49
C GLU A 480 20.61 -10.24 -30.81
N ASP A 481 21.09 -10.32 -29.56
CA ASP A 481 21.21 -11.57 -28.80
C ASP A 481 19.85 -12.16 -28.40
N LEU A 482 18.90 -11.30 -28.07
CA LEU A 482 17.50 -11.67 -27.84
C LEU A 482 16.88 -12.30 -29.10
N THR A 483 17.13 -11.65 -30.25
CA THR A 483 16.63 -12.11 -31.55
C THR A 483 17.25 -13.46 -31.92
N THR A 484 18.53 -13.66 -31.62
CA THR A 484 19.29 -14.89 -31.86
C THR A 484 18.81 -16.03 -30.94
N SER A 485 18.58 -15.74 -29.66
CA SER A 485 18.07 -16.71 -28.67
C SER A 485 16.66 -17.19 -29.01
N MET A 486 15.76 -16.28 -29.42
CA MET A 486 14.41 -16.66 -29.85
C MET A 486 14.40 -17.44 -31.17
N ASN A 487 15.29 -17.11 -32.11
CA ASN A 487 15.47 -17.90 -33.33
C ASN A 487 16.05 -19.29 -33.05
N THR A 488 16.91 -19.42 -32.04
CA THR A 488 17.48 -20.71 -31.60
C THR A 488 16.43 -21.56 -30.91
N TRP A 489 15.58 -20.97 -30.06
CA TRP A 489 14.42 -21.64 -29.46
C TRP A 489 13.40 -22.12 -30.50
N ARG A 490 13.15 -21.30 -31.53
CA ARG A 490 12.29 -21.68 -32.65
C ARG A 490 12.84 -22.89 -33.41
N LYS A 491 14.17 -23.02 -33.51
CA LYS A 491 14.86 -24.17 -34.13
C LYS A 491 14.88 -25.40 -33.21
N SER A 492 15.00 -25.27 -31.90
CA SER A 492 14.94 -26.41 -30.97
C SER A 492 13.53 -26.98 -30.80
N SER A 493 12.50 -26.15 -30.95
CA SER A 493 11.09 -26.54 -30.98
C SER A 493 10.68 -27.33 -32.23
N SER A 494 11.61 -27.50 -33.19
CA SER A 494 11.45 -28.33 -34.39
C SER A 494 11.73 -29.83 -34.13
N GLY A 495 12.09 -30.22 -32.91
CA GLY A 495 12.31 -31.61 -32.52
C GLY A 495 11.00 -32.41 -32.59
N ASP A 496 10.94 -33.26 -33.62
CA ASP A 496 9.96 -34.31 -33.84
C ASP A 496 10.10 -35.39 -32.76
N ASP A 497 9.04 -35.63 -31.98
CA ASP A 497 8.91 -36.83 -31.16
C ASP A 497 8.40 -37.95 -32.08
N GLY A 498 9.33 -38.66 -32.71
CA GLY A 498 9.05 -39.87 -33.49
C GLY A 498 10.30 -40.75 -33.55
N PRO A 499 10.19 -42.08 -33.34
CA PRO A 499 11.36 -42.94 -33.27
C PRO A 499 12.03 -42.98 -34.64
N SER A 500 13.35 -42.80 -34.63
CA SER A 500 14.23 -42.88 -35.79
C SER A 500 14.00 -44.18 -36.56
N ASN A 501 13.33 -44.10 -37.69
CA ASN A 501 13.44 -45.13 -38.72
C ASN A 501 14.33 -44.59 -39.83
N ARG A 502 15.48 -45.24 -39.99
CA ARG A 502 16.37 -45.09 -41.14
C ARG A 502 15.55 -45.36 -42.39
N ASP A 503 15.57 -44.44 -43.34
CA ASP A 503 15.66 -44.82 -44.75
C ASP A 503 16.29 -43.68 -45.58
N GLN A 504 17.17 -44.11 -46.47
CA GLN A 504 17.92 -43.31 -47.42
C GLN A 504 17.03 -42.86 -48.60
N ASN A 505 17.44 -41.76 -49.23
CA ASN A 505 17.03 -41.24 -50.54
C ASN A 505 15.82 -40.27 -50.60
N SER A 506 16.11 -38.98 -50.75
CA SER A 506 15.74 -38.23 -51.96
C SER A 506 16.31 -36.81 -51.92
N GLU A 507 16.95 -36.43 -53.02
CA GLU A 507 17.32 -35.06 -53.35
C GLU A 507 16.04 -34.24 -53.59
N ASP A 508 15.71 -33.31 -52.69
CA ASP A 508 14.90 -32.13 -53.06
C ASP A 508 15.24 -30.93 -52.16
N ASN A 509 16.37 -30.30 -52.48
CA ASN A 509 16.79 -29.00 -51.98
C ASN A 509 15.93 -27.91 -52.65
N SER A 510 14.71 -27.60 -52.17
CA SER A 510 14.06 -26.30 -52.52
C SER A 510 12.82 -25.85 -51.72
N ARG A 511 12.41 -26.49 -50.61
CA ARG A 511 11.29 -25.98 -49.78
C ARG A 511 11.54 -26.16 -48.29
N GLN A 512 12.41 -25.34 -47.71
CA GLN A 512 12.53 -25.24 -46.25
C GLN A 512 11.20 -24.76 -45.66
N ASN A 513 10.64 -25.58 -44.76
CA ASN A 513 9.39 -25.39 -44.05
C ASN A 513 9.25 -23.98 -43.44
N PRO A 514 8.04 -23.36 -43.50
CA PRO A 514 7.84 -22.00 -43.05
C PRO A 514 8.10 -21.90 -41.54
N THR A 515 9.02 -21.02 -41.18
CA THR A 515 9.37 -20.64 -39.80
C THR A 515 8.12 -20.46 -38.94
N ARG A 516 7.86 -21.45 -38.06
CA ARG A 516 6.65 -21.53 -37.23
C ARG A 516 6.51 -20.29 -36.33
N ARG A 517 5.32 -19.68 -36.29
CA ARG A 517 4.95 -18.61 -35.36
C ARG A 517 5.33 -18.98 -33.93
N LEU A 518 5.79 -18.02 -33.11
CA LEU A 518 5.96 -18.24 -31.68
C LEU A 518 4.55 -18.46 -31.10
N ASP A 519 4.20 -19.72 -30.90
CA ASP A 519 2.88 -20.10 -30.45
C ASP A 519 2.89 -20.23 -28.93
N TRP A 520 2.48 -19.17 -28.26
CA TRP A 520 2.35 -19.13 -26.80
C TRP A 520 1.47 -20.27 -26.28
N ASN A 521 0.54 -20.81 -27.09
CA ASN A 521 -0.26 -21.98 -26.73
C ASN A 521 0.56 -23.27 -26.66
N THR A 522 1.50 -23.47 -27.60
CA THR A 522 2.45 -24.58 -27.52
C THR A 522 3.35 -24.45 -26.28
N MET A 523 3.66 -23.22 -25.86
CA MET A 523 4.41 -22.97 -24.61
C MET A 523 3.57 -23.25 -23.37
N VAL A 524 2.28 -22.87 -23.34
CA VAL A 524 1.33 -23.24 -22.27
C VAL A 524 1.21 -24.76 -22.16
N ARG A 525 1.16 -25.47 -23.30
CA ARG A 525 0.99 -26.92 -23.38
C ARG A 525 2.26 -27.70 -22.99
N LYS A 526 3.41 -27.37 -23.60
CA LYS A 526 4.66 -28.13 -23.40
C LYS A 526 5.47 -27.64 -22.19
N GLN A 527 5.29 -26.38 -21.80
CA GLN A 527 6.07 -25.73 -20.74
C GLN A 527 5.20 -24.79 -19.87
N PRO A 528 4.13 -25.29 -19.22
CA PRO A 528 3.25 -24.47 -18.37
C PRO A 528 4.03 -23.77 -17.23
N LYS A 529 5.10 -24.39 -16.74
CA LYS A 529 6.02 -23.81 -15.76
C LYS A 529 6.76 -22.57 -16.31
N LEU A 530 7.11 -22.55 -17.60
CA LEU A 530 7.76 -21.39 -18.23
C LEU A 530 6.77 -20.23 -18.39
N LEU A 531 5.52 -20.50 -18.77
CA LEU A 531 4.49 -19.47 -18.81
C LEU A 531 4.23 -18.88 -17.43
N LEU A 532 4.07 -19.73 -16.40
CA LEU A 532 3.89 -19.27 -15.03
C LEU A 532 5.08 -18.44 -14.56
N ARG A 533 6.31 -18.85 -14.88
CA ARG A 533 7.52 -18.06 -14.63
C ARG A 533 7.51 -16.74 -15.38
N LEU A 534 7.14 -16.71 -16.65
CA LEU A 534 7.06 -15.49 -17.47
C LEU A 534 6.01 -14.53 -16.90
N MET A 535 4.82 -15.03 -16.59
CA MET A 535 3.76 -14.23 -15.98
C MET A 535 4.16 -13.73 -14.58
N PHE A 536 4.88 -14.53 -13.80
CA PHE A 536 5.41 -14.12 -12.50
C PHE A 536 6.55 -13.09 -12.63
N HIS A 537 7.38 -13.19 -13.67
CA HIS A 537 8.44 -12.21 -13.95
C HIS A 537 7.87 -10.91 -14.49
N LEU A 538 6.92 -10.96 -15.44
CA LEU A 538 6.18 -9.80 -15.92
C LEU A 538 5.46 -9.12 -14.76
N ASP A 539 4.86 -9.91 -13.88
CA ASP A 539 4.26 -9.41 -12.66
C ASP A 539 5.27 -8.73 -11.73
N TYR A 540 6.41 -9.37 -11.47
CA TYR A 540 7.48 -8.79 -10.65
C TYR A 540 8.03 -7.48 -11.25
N ALA A 541 8.25 -7.44 -12.57
CA ALA A 541 8.76 -6.29 -13.29
C ALA A 541 7.75 -5.13 -13.35
N LEU A 542 6.47 -5.42 -13.57
CA LEU A 542 5.41 -4.39 -13.61
C LEU A 542 5.01 -3.89 -12.22
N ARG A 543 5.39 -4.60 -11.15
CA ARG A 543 5.13 -4.23 -9.76
C ARG A 543 6.05 -3.14 -9.23
N SER A 544 7.23 -2.95 -9.83
CA SER A 544 8.25 -2.05 -9.26
C SER A 544 8.89 -1.16 -10.33
N PRO A 545 8.63 0.16 -10.31
CA PRO A 545 9.48 1.13 -10.97
C PRO A 545 10.92 1.09 -10.42
N ALA A 546 11.11 0.58 -9.20
CA ALA A 546 12.38 0.58 -8.47
C ALA A 546 13.21 -0.72 -8.63
N SER A 547 12.71 -1.75 -9.33
CA SER A 547 13.46 -3.01 -9.49
C SER A 547 14.40 -3.02 -10.70
N LEU A 548 14.36 -1.99 -11.54
CA LEU A 548 15.19 -1.88 -12.74
C LEU A 548 16.59 -1.35 -12.43
N ASP A 549 16.73 -0.47 -11.43
CA ASP A 549 18.01 0.02 -10.92
C ASP A 549 18.89 -1.09 -10.30
N ALA A 550 18.26 -2.17 -9.80
CA ALA A 550 18.98 -3.27 -9.15
C ALA A 550 19.73 -4.17 -10.17
N VAL A 551 19.24 -4.26 -11.41
CA VAL A 551 19.77 -5.18 -12.43
C VAL A 551 21.05 -4.63 -13.09
N GLU A 552 21.19 -3.30 -13.22
CA GLU A 552 22.42 -2.66 -13.70
C GLU A 552 23.62 -2.86 -12.75
N SER A 553 23.38 -2.92 -11.43
CA SER A 553 24.44 -3.14 -10.44
C SER A 553 25.09 -4.54 -10.53
N SER A 554 24.38 -5.53 -11.07
CA SER A 554 24.88 -6.89 -11.23
C SER A 554 25.74 -7.08 -12.48
N ARG A 555 25.53 -6.30 -13.54
CA ARG A 555 26.31 -6.40 -14.79
C ARG A 555 27.68 -5.73 -14.69
N SER A 556 27.80 -4.65 -13.92
CA SER A 556 29.10 -3.96 -13.73
C SER A 556 30.08 -4.76 -12.85
N ARG A 557 29.59 -5.64 -11.98
CA ARG A 557 30.43 -6.50 -11.12
C ARG A 557 31.04 -7.70 -11.84
N ALA A 558 30.46 -8.18 -12.94
CA ALA A 558 30.94 -9.36 -13.66
C ALA A 558 32.16 -9.08 -14.58
N ALA A 559 32.47 -7.81 -14.86
CA ALA A 559 33.52 -7.43 -15.81
C ALA A 559 34.92 -7.22 -15.19
N THR A 560 35.09 -7.30 -13.86
CA THR A 560 36.31 -6.80 -13.18
C THR A 560 37.15 -7.81 -12.39
N THR A 561 36.91 -9.12 -12.45
CA THR A 561 37.77 -10.08 -11.73
C THR A 561 38.30 -11.19 -12.62
N SER A 562 39.43 -10.89 -13.27
CA SER A 562 40.36 -11.87 -13.82
C SER A 562 41.56 -12.07 -12.87
N ALA A 563 41.87 -13.35 -12.60
CA ALA A 563 43.16 -13.95 -12.25
C ALA A 563 43.68 -13.98 -10.76
N SER A 564 43.71 -15.22 -10.22
CA SER A 564 44.83 -15.89 -9.49
C SER A 564 44.96 -15.75 -7.94
N PRO A 565 45.61 -16.70 -7.21
CA PRO A 565 45.04 -18.00 -6.77
C PRO A 565 45.32 -18.38 -5.28
N MET A 566 44.58 -19.38 -4.77
CA MET A 566 44.85 -20.37 -3.67
C MET A 566 45.79 -20.03 -2.49
N MET A 567 45.30 -20.27 -1.25
CA MET A 567 46.02 -21.06 -0.23
C MET A 567 45.08 -21.60 0.89
N ASN A 568 45.32 -22.87 1.26
CA ASN A 568 44.64 -23.72 2.25
C ASN A 568 45.08 -23.45 3.71
N ASP A 569 44.24 -23.88 4.67
CA ASP A 569 44.56 -24.65 5.92
C ASP A 569 43.45 -24.41 6.97
N TRP A 570 42.54 -25.35 7.28
CA TRP A 570 42.58 -26.59 8.11
C TRP A 570 42.18 -26.43 9.60
N ALA A 571 41.21 -27.29 9.99
CA ALA A 571 41.02 -28.01 11.28
C ALA A 571 40.02 -27.53 12.36
N GLU A 572 38.85 -28.21 12.36
CA GLU A 572 38.28 -29.10 13.41
C GLU A 572 38.29 -28.73 14.91
N ASN A 573 37.09 -28.59 15.51
CA ASN A 573 36.50 -29.53 16.51
C ASN A 573 35.26 -28.95 17.24
N THR A 574 34.17 -29.72 17.25
CA THR A 574 32.95 -29.64 18.10
C THR A 574 33.10 -30.64 19.30
N PRO A 575 32.25 -30.71 20.37
CA PRO A 575 30.77 -30.62 20.29
C PRO A 575 29.89 -30.23 21.53
N HIS A 576 28.59 -30.01 21.20
CA HIS A 576 27.32 -30.17 21.94
C HIS A 576 26.99 -29.40 23.25
N SER A 577 25.95 -28.56 23.21
CA SER A 577 24.67 -28.76 23.95
C SER A 577 23.58 -27.74 23.53
N ASP A 578 22.33 -28.14 23.73
CA ASP A 578 21.07 -27.64 23.12
C ASP A 578 20.63 -26.21 23.48
N GLY A 579 19.87 -25.59 22.58
CA GLY A 579 19.05 -24.40 22.83
C GLY A 579 18.80 -23.56 21.58
N GLU A 580 17.63 -23.72 20.96
CA GLU A 580 17.18 -22.95 19.80
C GLU A 580 17.20 -21.43 20.09
N LEU A 581 18.17 -20.74 19.48
CA LEU A 581 18.22 -19.29 19.34
C LEU A 581 18.10 -18.95 17.85
N VAL A 582 17.01 -18.28 17.49
CA VAL A 582 16.79 -17.69 16.17
C VAL A 582 17.82 -16.57 15.96
N GLN A 583 18.88 -16.85 15.18
CA GLN A 583 19.86 -15.86 14.78
C GLN A 583 19.32 -14.97 13.64
N LEU A 584 19.00 -13.72 13.98
CA LEU A 584 18.94 -12.60 13.05
C LEU A 584 20.37 -12.20 12.66
N SER A 585 20.92 -12.84 11.64
CA SER A 585 22.14 -12.37 10.97
C SER A 585 21.77 -11.85 9.59
N THR A 586 21.90 -10.53 9.41
CA THR A 586 22.29 -9.82 8.16
C THR A 586 22.24 -8.30 8.40
N TRP A 587 23.07 -7.82 9.33
CA TRP A 587 23.66 -6.50 9.18
C TRP A 587 24.94 -6.70 8.37
N ASN A 588 24.86 -6.48 7.05
CA ASN A 588 25.97 -5.90 6.28
C ASN A 588 25.63 -5.68 4.79
N SER A 589 25.99 -4.48 4.35
CA SER A 589 26.19 -4.02 2.97
C SER A 589 24.96 -3.77 2.10
N ARG A 590 24.59 -2.48 2.00
CA ARG A 590 24.39 -1.72 0.74
C ARG A 590 24.09 -0.25 1.06
N SER A 591 25.11 0.45 1.51
CA SER A 591 25.18 1.92 1.44
C SER A 591 25.95 2.27 0.17
N GLU A 592 25.27 2.45 -0.97
CA GLU A 592 25.89 3.04 -2.15
C GLU A 592 24.79 3.44 -3.14
N THR A 593 24.24 4.65 -2.96
CA THR A 593 24.18 5.72 -3.97
C THR A 593 23.56 6.96 -3.31
N GLN A 594 24.39 7.71 -2.57
CA GLN A 594 24.15 9.12 -2.25
C GLN A 594 25.48 9.87 -2.37
N HIS A 595 25.69 10.51 -3.51
CA HIS A 595 26.46 11.75 -3.60
C HIS A 595 25.56 12.67 -4.45
N ILE A 596 25.14 13.84 -4.00
CA ILE A 596 25.92 15.04 -3.67
C ILE A 596 25.04 15.79 -2.65
N ILE A 597 25.40 16.09 -1.39
CA ILE A 597 26.40 17.04 -0.87
C ILE A 597 26.65 16.63 0.61
N GLY A 598 27.92 16.44 1.01
CA GLY A 598 28.30 16.18 2.41
C GLY A 598 29.29 15.04 2.53
N ILE A 599 30.45 15.30 3.13
CA ILE A 599 31.49 14.32 3.38
C ILE A 599 30.96 13.32 4.43
N ASN A 600 30.62 12.09 4.04
CA ASN A 600 30.19 11.04 4.99
C ASN A 600 31.36 10.73 5.96
N MET A 601 31.13 10.78 7.27
CA MET A 601 32.12 10.35 8.27
C MET A 601 32.41 8.85 8.14
N GLN A 602 33.65 8.44 8.44
CA GLN A 602 34.03 7.02 8.40
C GLN A 602 33.33 6.24 9.53
N GLN A 603 32.97 4.98 9.26
CA GLN A 603 32.31 4.10 10.23
C GLN A 603 33.08 3.96 11.56
N THR A 604 34.41 4.03 11.51
CA THR A 604 35.30 4.01 12.67
C THR A 604 35.14 5.22 13.59
N ASP A 605 34.83 6.39 13.04
CA ASP A 605 34.60 7.61 13.82
C ASP A 605 33.25 7.53 14.55
N LEU A 606 32.19 7.07 13.87
CA LEU A 606 30.87 6.88 14.49
C LEU A 606 30.92 5.93 15.68
N GLN A 607 31.64 4.80 15.54
CA GLN A 607 31.87 3.86 16.64
C GLN A 607 32.66 4.47 17.79
N SER A 608 33.64 5.31 17.50
CA SER A 608 34.46 6.00 18.51
C SER A 608 33.64 6.99 19.33
N ILE A 609 32.72 7.74 18.68
CA ILE A 609 31.80 8.66 19.35
C ILE A 609 30.84 7.87 20.26
N ALA A 610 30.22 6.81 19.73
CA ALA A 610 29.31 5.96 20.51
C ALA A 610 30.00 5.41 21.77
N LYS A 611 31.24 4.92 21.62
CA LYS A 611 32.05 4.43 22.75
C LYS A 611 32.38 5.53 23.76
N ALA A 612 32.73 6.74 23.29
CA ALA A 612 33.04 7.86 24.18
C ALA A 612 31.83 8.28 25.02
N LEU A 613 30.64 8.40 24.40
CA LEU A 613 29.40 8.74 25.10
C LEU A 613 28.94 7.63 26.04
N HIS A 614 29.08 6.37 25.63
CA HIS A 614 28.79 5.21 26.50
C HIS A 614 29.67 5.21 27.76
N ASN A 615 30.98 5.42 27.60
CA ASN A 615 31.92 5.52 28.72
C ASN A 615 31.59 6.73 29.62
N ALA A 616 31.21 7.86 29.04
CA ALA A 616 30.81 9.05 29.79
C ALA A 616 29.61 8.77 30.69
N ARG A 617 28.61 8.03 30.16
CA ARG A 617 27.43 7.59 30.93
C ARG A 617 27.81 6.62 32.05
N GLN A 618 28.62 5.59 31.77
CA GLN A 618 29.00 4.59 32.77
C GLN A 618 29.84 5.16 33.92
N THR A 619 30.67 6.16 33.62
CA THR A 619 31.60 6.74 34.60
C THR A 619 31.08 8.03 35.24
N SER A 620 29.91 8.52 34.82
CA SER A 620 29.36 9.84 35.15
C SER A 620 30.36 10.99 34.94
N LYS A 621 31.23 10.86 33.92
CA LYS A 621 32.26 11.86 33.56
C LYS A 621 31.96 12.42 32.18
N PRO A 622 31.49 13.68 32.08
CA PRO A 622 31.10 14.24 30.79
C PRO A 622 32.31 14.54 29.90
N ILE A 623 32.11 14.34 28.59
CA ILE A 623 33.10 14.62 27.55
C ILE A 623 32.88 16.01 26.95
N GLN A 624 33.87 16.52 26.21
CA GLN A 624 33.65 17.70 25.37
C GLN A 624 32.59 17.40 24.30
N PRO A 625 31.90 18.43 23.77
CA PRO A 625 30.89 18.21 22.74
C PRO A 625 31.47 17.40 21.58
N PRO A 626 30.82 16.31 21.13
CA PRO A 626 31.25 15.54 19.98
C PRO A 626 31.62 16.42 18.77
N THR A 627 30.86 17.47 18.47
CA THR A 627 31.15 18.42 17.38
C THR A 627 32.47 19.20 17.55
N LYS A 628 33.01 19.33 18.76
CA LYS A 628 34.34 19.93 18.98
C LYS A 628 35.48 18.97 18.66
N THR A 629 35.26 17.67 18.87
CA THR A 629 36.27 16.63 18.61
C THR A 629 36.16 16.08 17.18
N TRP A 630 34.93 16.02 16.66
CA TRP A 630 34.56 15.60 15.30
C TRP A 630 33.75 16.71 14.61
N PRO A 631 34.40 17.76 14.07
CA PRO A 631 33.71 18.92 13.48
C PRO A 631 32.83 18.64 12.27
N GLN A 632 32.99 17.46 11.64
CA GLN A 632 32.19 17.02 10.50
C GLN A 632 30.91 16.26 10.92
N LEU A 633 30.66 16.09 12.22
CA LEU A 633 29.49 15.35 12.72
C LEU A 633 28.19 16.06 12.35
N THR A 634 27.43 15.47 11.43
CA THR A 634 26.11 15.96 11.02
C THR A 634 24.99 15.42 11.92
N PRO A 635 23.78 16.00 11.91
CA PRO A 635 22.62 15.44 12.63
C PRO A 635 22.27 14.00 12.20
N ASP A 636 22.42 13.67 10.92
CA ASP A 636 22.13 12.32 10.41
C ASP A 636 23.20 11.32 10.87
N ASP A 637 24.48 11.73 10.89
CA ASP A 637 25.57 10.92 11.46
C ASP A 637 25.40 10.72 12.98
N ALA A 638 24.95 11.77 13.69
CA ALA A 638 24.64 11.69 15.10
C ALA A 638 23.52 10.69 15.40
N PHE A 639 22.49 10.62 14.56
CA PHE A 639 21.47 9.57 14.67
C PHE A 639 22.05 8.17 14.40
N ARG A 640 23.00 8.03 13.48
CA ARG A 640 23.71 6.74 13.28
C ARG A 640 24.54 6.35 14.52
N VAL A 641 25.18 7.31 15.19
CA VAL A 641 25.87 7.08 16.48
C VAL A 641 24.89 6.57 17.55
N GLN A 642 23.71 7.17 17.62
CA GLN A 642 22.63 6.73 18.50
C GLN A 642 22.18 5.30 18.19
N GLN A 643 22.02 4.93 16.91
CA GLN A 643 21.69 3.56 16.48
C GLN A 643 22.77 2.54 16.89
N ILE A 644 24.05 2.90 16.82
CA ILE A 644 25.14 2.04 17.31
C ILE A 644 25.00 1.81 18.82
N THR A 645 24.75 2.86 19.59
CA THR A 645 24.55 2.76 21.05
C THR A 645 23.33 1.88 21.39
N LEU A 646 22.22 2.06 20.68
CA LEU A 646 21.02 1.24 20.81
C LEU A 646 21.32 -0.23 20.49
N HIS A 647 21.96 -0.52 19.35
CA HIS A 647 22.30 -1.88 18.95
C HIS A 647 23.16 -2.59 20.00
N ASN A 648 24.16 -1.91 20.55
CA ASN A 648 25.01 -2.46 21.62
C ASN A 648 24.19 -2.79 22.88
N ALA A 649 23.25 -1.91 23.28
CA ALA A 649 22.41 -2.16 24.44
C ALA A 649 21.49 -3.38 24.25
N LEU A 650 20.90 -3.53 23.05
CA LEU A 650 20.07 -4.69 22.71
C LEU A 650 20.87 -5.99 22.74
N GLN A 651 22.12 -5.99 22.25
CA GLN A 651 23.00 -7.15 22.33
C GLN A 651 23.35 -7.54 23.78
N THR A 652 23.36 -6.58 24.71
CA THR A 652 23.57 -6.84 26.15
C THR A 652 22.30 -7.24 26.91
N GLY A 653 21.17 -7.45 26.21
CA GLY A 653 19.91 -7.95 26.80
C GLY A 653 18.93 -6.86 27.22
N ASP A 654 19.19 -5.59 26.92
CA ASP A 654 18.20 -4.53 27.08
C ASP A 654 17.14 -4.59 25.97
N ARG A 655 16.05 -3.83 26.11
CA ARG A 655 14.93 -3.81 25.17
C ARG A 655 14.56 -2.38 24.81
N LEU A 656 14.39 -2.10 23.53
CA LEU A 656 13.76 -0.86 23.06
C LEU A 656 12.29 -0.88 23.46
N VAL A 657 11.83 0.13 24.20
CA VAL A 657 10.45 0.20 24.69
C VAL A 657 9.76 1.51 24.32
N GLY A 658 10.43 2.40 23.62
CA GLY A 658 9.85 3.69 23.32
C GLY A 658 10.78 4.66 22.63
N TRP A 659 10.25 5.86 22.43
CA TRP A 659 10.95 6.98 21.85
C TRP A 659 10.54 8.27 22.54
N LYS A 660 11.44 9.25 22.56
CA LYS A 660 11.15 10.59 23.06
C LYS A 660 11.51 11.65 22.04
N LEU A 661 10.82 12.77 22.12
CA LEU A 661 11.02 13.94 21.27
C LEU A 661 11.33 15.14 22.16
N GLY A 662 12.36 15.91 21.84
CA GLY A 662 12.77 17.08 22.60
C GLY A 662 12.97 18.31 21.71
N ASN A 663 13.06 19.47 22.35
CA ASN A 663 13.20 20.78 21.70
C ASN A 663 12.13 21.07 20.61
N ILE A 664 10.86 21.03 21.01
CA ILE A 664 9.71 21.01 20.08
C ILE A 664 9.01 22.36 19.95
N ALA A 665 9.18 23.25 20.91
CA ALA A 665 8.66 24.61 20.80
C ALA A 665 9.43 25.36 19.71
N LYS A 666 8.73 25.83 18.67
CA LYS A 666 9.30 26.64 17.57
C LYS A 666 10.14 27.82 18.09
N VAL A 667 9.66 28.45 19.17
CA VAL A 667 10.36 29.56 19.85
C VAL A 667 11.69 29.11 20.47
N MET A 668 11.75 27.89 21.02
CA MET A 668 13.00 27.31 21.52
C MET A 668 13.92 26.90 20.36
N GLN A 669 13.38 26.25 19.31
CA GLN A 669 14.12 25.95 18.08
C GLN A 669 14.82 27.19 17.50
N ASP A 670 14.09 28.30 17.36
CA ASP A 670 14.63 29.57 16.87
C ASP A 670 15.68 30.18 17.84
N ALA A 671 15.45 30.09 19.16
CA ALA A 671 16.38 30.59 20.18
C ALA A 671 17.71 29.79 20.26
N PHE A 672 17.68 28.53 19.83
CA PHE A 672 18.80 27.60 19.77
C PHE A 672 19.45 27.47 18.40
N GLY A 673 18.85 28.06 17.35
CA GLY A 673 19.30 27.90 15.97
C GLY A 673 19.15 26.46 15.48
N LEU A 674 18.15 25.74 15.98
CA LEU A 674 17.82 24.36 15.61
C LEU A 674 16.74 24.40 14.53
N ASP A 675 16.98 23.69 13.42
CA ASP A 675 16.08 23.61 12.27
C ASP A 675 15.00 22.53 12.41
N GLN A 676 15.16 21.62 13.38
CA GLN A 676 14.24 20.54 13.70
C GLN A 676 14.31 20.11 15.19
N PRO A 677 13.26 19.43 15.72
CA PRO A 677 13.30 18.74 17.02
C PRO A 677 14.43 17.70 17.13
N ASP A 678 14.87 17.41 18.37
CA ASP A 678 15.71 16.25 18.67
C ASP A 678 14.89 15.04 19.14
N TYR A 679 15.51 13.85 19.16
CA TYR A 679 14.80 12.62 19.49
C TYR A 679 15.72 11.52 20.07
N GLY A 680 15.14 10.69 20.93
CA GLY A 680 15.83 9.66 21.72
C GLY A 680 15.14 8.30 21.63
N SER A 681 15.91 7.21 21.65
CA SER A 681 15.39 5.87 21.93
C SER A 681 15.28 5.64 23.44
N LEU A 682 14.18 5.07 23.90
CA LEU A 682 13.95 4.73 25.30
C LEU A 682 14.14 3.22 25.50
N LEU A 683 15.08 2.86 26.37
CA LEU A 683 15.36 1.47 26.74
C LEU A 683 14.59 1.08 28.00
N ALA A 684 14.26 -0.20 28.17
CA ALA A 684 13.57 -0.70 29.37
C ALA A 684 14.31 -0.30 30.66
N SER A 685 15.64 -0.33 30.63
CA SER A 685 16.50 0.09 31.75
C SER A 685 16.41 1.57 32.13
N THR A 686 15.87 2.43 31.26
CA THR A 686 15.68 3.86 31.55
C THR A 686 14.41 4.15 32.36
N PHE A 687 13.48 3.20 32.43
CA PHE A 687 12.24 3.37 33.19
C PHE A 687 12.47 3.05 34.67
N ILE A 688 12.03 3.98 35.50
CA ILE A 688 12.07 3.89 36.95
C ILE A 688 10.63 3.84 37.46
N TYR A 689 10.37 2.98 38.44
CA TYR A 689 9.02 2.76 38.94
C TYR A 689 8.57 3.92 39.83
N GLU A 690 7.30 4.31 39.70
CA GLU A 690 6.66 5.29 40.59
C GLU A 690 6.83 4.86 42.06
N GLY A 691 7.16 5.82 42.93
CA GLY A 691 7.43 5.56 44.36
C GLY A 691 8.80 4.94 44.67
N THR A 692 9.67 4.76 43.67
CA THR A 692 11.09 4.43 43.91
C THR A 692 11.96 5.69 43.95
N SER A 693 13.22 5.53 44.36
CA SER A 693 14.16 6.64 44.50
C SER A 693 15.26 6.61 43.44
N ILE A 694 15.69 7.81 43.03
CA ILE A 694 16.78 8.05 42.09
C ILE A 694 17.94 8.67 42.86
N ASP A 695 19.12 8.07 42.78
CA ASP A 695 20.31 8.57 43.45
C ASP A 695 21.08 9.54 42.54
N LEU A 696 21.21 10.80 42.99
CA LEU A 696 21.94 11.86 42.27
C LEU A 696 23.38 11.49 41.96
N LYS A 697 24.01 10.60 42.73
CA LYS A 697 25.40 10.17 42.47
C LYS A 697 25.57 9.45 41.13
N ASN A 698 24.47 8.89 40.59
CA ASN A 698 24.48 8.14 39.33
C ASN A 698 24.25 9.05 38.11
N LEU A 699 23.99 10.34 38.33
CA LEU A 699 23.69 11.33 37.31
C LEU A 699 24.81 12.37 37.21
N ILE A 700 24.87 13.10 36.09
CA ILE A 700 25.93 14.09 35.83
C ILE A 700 25.45 15.50 36.19
N LYS A 701 24.43 15.99 35.49
CA LYS A 701 23.83 17.32 35.66
C LYS A 701 22.35 17.27 35.21
N PRO A 702 21.49 16.59 35.97
CA PRO A 702 20.13 16.26 35.53
C PRO A 702 19.14 17.43 35.62
N TYR A 703 18.14 17.42 34.73
CA TYR A 703 16.95 18.28 34.75
C TYR A 703 15.67 17.43 34.68
N VAL A 704 14.57 17.99 35.17
CA VAL A 704 13.24 17.38 35.22
C VAL A 704 12.30 18.06 34.23
N GLU A 705 11.57 17.25 33.47
CA GLU A 705 10.57 17.67 32.49
C GLU A 705 9.25 16.91 32.70
N LEU A 706 8.12 17.62 32.59
CA LEU A 706 6.78 17.02 32.70
C LEU A 706 6.16 16.82 31.31
N GLU A 707 5.83 15.58 30.98
CA GLU A 707 5.38 15.17 29.64
C GLU A 707 4.09 14.34 29.69
N PRO A 708 3.20 14.45 28.69
CA PRO A 708 2.21 13.40 28.43
C PRO A 708 2.91 12.21 27.74
N ALA A 709 2.71 10.98 28.18
CA ALA A 709 3.21 9.79 27.51
C ALA A 709 2.09 9.06 26.76
N PHE A 710 2.38 8.57 25.55
CA PHE A 710 1.45 7.79 24.74
C PHE A 710 1.91 6.33 24.62
N ILE A 711 1.05 5.39 24.99
CA ILE A 711 1.29 3.96 24.77
C ILE A 711 0.61 3.56 23.46
N LEU A 712 1.35 2.94 22.55
CA LEU A 712 0.84 2.53 21.24
C LEU A 712 0.26 1.11 21.29
N LYS A 713 -0.92 0.89 20.70
CA LYS A 713 -1.49 -0.44 20.40
C LYS A 713 -1.23 -0.92 18.97
N LYS A 714 -0.77 -0.02 18.09
CA LYS A 714 -0.46 -0.31 16.68
C LYS A 714 0.84 0.40 16.31
N PRO A 715 1.64 -0.17 15.39
CA PRO A 715 2.82 0.50 14.91
C PRO A 715 2.47 1.76 14.10
N LEU A 716 3.34 2.76 14.13
CA LEU A 716 3.32 3.95 13.27
C LEU A 716 4.59 3.95 12.42
N ARG A 717 4.41 3.81 11.11
CA ARG A 717 5.50 3.74 10.12
C ARG A 717 5.35 4.87 9.11
N GLY A 718 6.31 5.79 9.06
CA GLY A 718 6.35 6.82 8.03
C GLY A 718 6.87 6.30 6.68
N PRO A 719 6.97 7.18 5.67
CA PRO A 719 6.57 8.59 5.71
C PRO A 719 5.04 8.78 5.60
N ASN A 720 4.58 10.00 5.88
CA ASN A 720 3.18 10.48 5.80
C ASN A 720 2.23 9.99 6.91
N VAL A 721 2.74 9.62 8.08
CA VAL A 721 1.93 9.46 9.30
C VAL A 721 1.23 10.77 9.62
N THR A 722 -0.08 10.73 9.79
CA THR A 722 -0.93 11.86 10.14
C THR A 722 -1.35 11.81 11.61
N VAL A 723 -1.91 12.90 12.14
CA VAL A 723 -2.50 12.93 13.49
C VAL A 723 -3.61 11.89 13.64
N ALA A 724 -4.38 11.61 12.57
CA ALA A 724 -5.45 10.61 12.61
C ALA A 724 -4.91 9.18 12.77
N ASP A 725 -3.75 8.90 12.19
CA ASP A 725 -3.05 7.62 12.37
C ASP A 725 -2.56 7.47 13.82
N VAL A 726 -2.00 8.54 14.39
CA VAL A 726 -1.59 8.58 15.81
C VAL A 726 -2.79 8.33 16.72
N ILE A 727 -3.91 9.06 16.53
CA ILE A 727 -5.16 8.86 17.30
C ILE A 727 -5.60 7.39 17.26
N SER A 728 -5.51 6.76 16.09
CA SER A 728 -5.92 5.37 15.88
C SER A 728 -4.95 4.35 16.48
N ALA A 729 -3.68 4.73 16.64
CA ALA A 729 -2.59 3.90 17.14
C ALA A 729 -2.39 4.01 18.65
N VAL A 730 -2.83 5.09 19.30
CA VAL A 730 -2.71 5.26 20.75
C VAL A 730 -3.72 4.35 21.48
N GLU A 731 -3.21 3.61 22.46
CA GLU A 731 -3.99 2.80 23.40
C GLU A 731 -4.50 3.64 24.56
N CYS A 732 -3.56 4.28 25.26
CA CYS A 732 -3.82 5.13 26.41
C CYS A 732 -2.72 6.16 26.59
N CYS A 733 -2.98 7.13 27.47
CA CYS A 733 -2.07 8.20 27.83
C CYS A 733 -1.77 8.15 29.34
N LEU A 734 -0.55 8.53 29.73
CA LEU A 734 -0.11 8.62 31.11
C LEU A 734 0.61 9.96 31.37
N PRO A 735 0.49 10.56 32.57
CA PRO A 735 1.47 11.53 33.04
C PRO A 735 2.86 10.88 33.12
N ALA A 736 3.89 11.56 32.65
CA ALA A 736 5.26 11.09 32.72
C ALA A 736 6.21 12.22 33.13
N ILE A 737 7.27 11.85 33.81
CA ILE A 737 8.42 12.73 34.05
C ILE A 737 9.61 12.16 33.29
N GLU A 738 10.22 12.97 32.43
CA GLU A 738 11.54 12.68 31.88
C GLU A 738 12.60 13.39 32.72
N ILE A 739 13.67 12.65 33.03
CA ILE A 739 14.88 13.18 33.62
C ILE A 739 15.94 13.17 32.53
N ILE A 740 16.29 14.35 32.05
CA ILE A 740 17.32 14.53 31.03
C ILE A 740 18.67 14.78 31.72
N ASP A 741 19.73 14.15 31.25
CA ASP A 741 21.07 14.19 31.85
C ASP A 741 22.17 14.06 30.79
N SER A 742 22.72 15.17 30.32
CA SER A 742 23.69 15.15 29.21
C SER A 742 25.06 14.57 29.61
N ARG A 743 25.64 13.75 28.72
CA ARG A 743 27.04 13.28 28.81
C ARG A 743 28.02 14.29 28.21
N VAL A 744 27.52 15.39 27.65
CA VAL A 744 28.32 16.50 27.16
C VAL A 744 28.51 17.53 28.27
N ARG A 745 29.75 17.98 28.42
CA ARG A 745 30.18 18.88 29.47
C ARG A 745 29.35 20.17 29.45
N ASP A 746 28.86 20.52 30.63
CA ASP A 746 28.13 21.77 30.89
C ASP A 746 26.90 22.00 30.01
N TRP A 747 26.30 20.95 29.44
CA TRP A 747 25.19 21.07 28.48
C TRP A 747 25.54 21.96 27.27
N GLN A 748 26.82 22.00 26.86
CA GLN A 748 27.26 22.73 25.67
C GLN A 748 26.93 21.95 24.39
N ILE A 749 25.64 21.72 24.14
CA ILE A 749 25.14 20.84 23.06
C ILE A 749 24.57 21.65 21.90
N GLY A 750 24.89 21.25 20.67
CA GLY A 750 24.08 21.52 19.48
C GLY A 750 23.26 20.30 19.06
N LEU A 751 22.50 20.39 17.95
CA LEU A 751 21.67 19.29 17.44
C LEU A 751 22.45 17.96 17.27
N PRO A 752 23.65 17.95 16.64
CA PRO A 752 24.38 16.70 16.46
C PRO A 752 24.88 16.12 17.80
N ASP A 753 25.24 16.98 18.75
CA ASP A 753 25.72 16.53 20.06
C ASP A 753 24.62 15.85 20.88
N THR A 754 23.42 16.47 20.93
CA THR A 754 22.27 15.91 21.65
C THR A 754 21.76 14.62 20.99
N LEU A 755 21.64 14.58 19.66
CA LEU A 755 21.22 13.37 18.94
C LEU A 755 22.19 12.21 19.15
N ALA A 756 23.50 12.47 19.05
CA ALA A 756 24.53 11.46 19.31
C ALA A 756 24.43 10.95 20.76
N ASP A 757 24.09 11.83 21.70
CA ASP A 757 23.85 11.51 23.11
C ASP A 757 22.43 11.00 23.41
N ASN A 758 21.75 10.40 22.42
CA ASN A 758 20.40 9.83 22.56
C ASN A 758 19.36 10.86 23.07
N GLY A 759 19.48 12.10 22.61
CA GLY A 759 18.74 13.28 23.07
C GLY A 759 18.86 13.53 24.56
N SER A 760 20.01 13.25 25.17
CA SER A 760 20.26 13.47 26.61
C SER A 760 19.34 12.69 27.57
N THR A 761 18.65 11.62 27.14
CA THR A 761 17.77 10.84 28.04
C THR A 761 18.57 10.26 29.22
N GLY A 762 18.11 10.52 30.44
CA GLY A 762 18.63 9.96 31.69
C GLY A 762 17.72 8.84 32.20
N ALA A 763 16.51 9.19 32.64
CA ALA A 763 15.50 8.26 33.15
C ALA A 763 14.07 8.73 32.86
N VAL A 764 13.10 7.82 32.95
CA VAL A 764 11.68 8.11 32.74
C VAL A 764 10.86 7.50 33.88
N VAL A 765 9.90 8.26 34.40
CA VAL A 765 8.91 7.79 35.37
C VAL A 765 7.53 7.93 34.77
N LEU A 766 6.73 6.86 34.76
CA LEU A 766 5.34 6.88 34.32
C LEU A 766 4.41 6.84 35.54
N GLY A 767 3.34 7.63 35.51
CA GLY A 767 2.27 7.55 36.51
C GLY A 767 1.44 6.26 36.34
N GLY A 768 0.78 5.83 37.41
CA GLY A 768 0.02 4.56 37.42
C GLY A 768 -1.42 4.57 36.89
N ARG A 769 -1.95 5.70 36.40
CA ARG A 769 -3.38 5.83 36.03
C ARG A 769 -3.60 6.10 34.53
N PRO A 770 -3.79 5.06 33.69
CA PRO A 770 -4.02 5.22 32.25
C PRO A 770 -5.35 5.92 31.97
N ARG A 771 -5.35 6.80 30.97
CA ARG A 771 -6.53 7.51 30.47
C ARG A 771 -6.66 7.28 28.97
N ARG A 772 -7.88 7.10 28.49
CA ARG A 772 -8.13 7.02 27.04
C ARG A 772 -8.01 8.41 26.42
N LEU A 773 -7.61 8.45 25.15
CA LEU A 773 -7.39 9.71 24.43
C LEU A 773 -8.65 10.61 24.41
N GLU A 774 -9.83 9.99 24.27
CA GLU A 774 -11.14 10.67 24.27
C GLU A 774 -11.54 11.32 25.61
N GLU A 775 -10.85 10.98 26.71
CA GLU A 775 -11.10 11.54 28.03
C GLU A 775 -10.25 12.79 28.34
N LEU A 776 -9.38 13.18 27.41
CA LEU A 776 -8.35 14.20 27.61
C LEU A 776 -8.48 15.33 26.60
N VAL A 777 -8.23 16.56 27.07
CA VAL A 777 -8.15 17.75 26.21
C VAL A 777 -6.68 18.14 26.03
N LEU A 778 -5.94 17.33 25.26
CA LEU A 778 -4.49 17.45 25.11
C LEU A 778 -4.03 18.76 24.45
N SER A 779 -4.91 19.49 23.78
CA SER A 779 -4.58 20.78 23.19
C SER A 779 -4.43 21.91 24.22
N ASP A 780 -4.91 21.75 25.44
CA ASP A 780 -4.96 22.83 26.45
C ASP A 780 -4.92 22.31 27.90
N THR A 781 -4.18 21.23 28.16
CA THR A 781 -4.07 20.68 29.52
C THR A 781 -2.97 21.39 30.29
N LYS A 782 -3.32 21.97 31.45
CA LYS A 782 -2.36 22.60 32.37
C LYS A 782 -1.50 21.54 33.09
N GLY A 783 -0.18 21.69 33.01
CA GLY A 783 0.82 20.92 33.76
C GLY A 783 1.47 21.74 34.87
N VAL A 784 1.74 21.12 36.01
CA VAL A 784 2.38 21.75 37.18
C VAL A 784 3.41 20.79 37.78
N LEU A 785 4.62 21.28 38.03
CA LEU A 785 5.70 20.52 38.68
C LEU A 785 5.94 21.07 40.09
N TYR A 786 5.97 20.17 41.06
CA TYR A 786 6.21 20.46 42.48
C TYR A 786 7.52 19.82 42.95
N PHE A 787 8.22 20.51 43.84
CA PHE A 787 9.37 20.01 44.59
C PHE A 787 9.14 20.25 46.08
N ASN A 788 9.20 19.19 46.90
CA ASN A 788 8.93 19.22 48.34
C ASN A 788 7.62 19.96 48.70
N GLY A 789 6.59 19.76 47.88
CA GLY A 789 5.26 20.38 48.05
C GLY A 789 5.14 21.83 47.57
N GLY A 790 6.24 22.49 47.19
CA GLY A 790 6.21 23.82 46.57
C GLY A 790 6.10 23.73 45.06
N GLU A 791 5.23 24.55 44.45
CA GLU A 791 5.17 24.69 42.99
C GLU A 791 6.47 25.32 42.47
N VAL A 792 7.13 24.65 41.52
CA VAL A 792 8.37 25.13 40.92
C VAL A 792 8.11 25.79 39.57
N ILE A 793 7.23 25.19 38.75
CA ILE A 793 6.87 25.69 37.44
C ILE A 793 5.51 25.14 36.98
N THR A 794 4.84 25.92 36.13
CA THR A 794 3.57 25.60 35.50
C THR A 794 3.66 25.87 33.99
N GLY A 795 2.89 25.13 33.19
CA GLY A 795 2.80 25.32 31.73
C GLY A 795 1.63 24.53 31.14
N ASN A 796 1.64 24.31 29.83
CA ASN A 796 0.49 23.81 29.09
C ASN A 796 0.91 22.90 27.94
N THR A 797 0.16 21.82 27.69
CA THR A 797 0.43 20.86 26.61
C THR A 797 0.38 21.47 25.21
N ALA A 798 -0.28 22.62 25.02
CA ALA A 798 -0.22 23.42 23.79
C ALA A 798 1.21 23.81 23.38
N ASN A 799 2.14 23.87 24.34
CA ASN A 799 3.55 24.20 24.08
C ASN A 799 4.27 23.10 23.27
N VAL A 800 3.68 21.90 23.19
CA VAL A 800 4.22 20.74 22.47
C VAL A 800 3.73 20.74 21.01
N LEU A 801 4.43 21.48 20.14
CA LEU A 801 4.12 21.59 18.70
C LEU A 801 2.67 22.05 18.42
N GLY A 802 2.06 22.80 19.34
CA GLY A 802 0.63 23.13 19.31
C GLY A 802 -0.29 21.98 19.73
N ASN A 803 0.08 20.73 19.43
CA ASN A 803 -0.64 19.52 19.81
C ASN A 803 0.34 18.34 19.99
N PRO A 804 0.39 17.69 21.18
CA PRO A 804 1.26 16.54 21.43
C PRO A 804 1.12 15.39 20.41
N LEU A 805 -0.07 15.18 19.83
CA LEU A 805 -0.29 14.13 18.82
C LEU A 805 0.40 14.46 17.48
N ALA A 806 0.53 15.74 17.14
CA ALA A 806 1.27 16.18 15.94
C ALA A 806 2.76 15.93 16.09
N ALA A 807 3.31 16.06 17.31
CA ALA A 807 4.69 15.73 17.61
C ALA A 807 5.00 14.23 17.39
N VAL A 808 4.08 13.34 17.79
CA VAL A 808 4.22 11.88 17.52
C VAL A 808 4.22 11.59 16.02
N ALA A 809 3.33 12.23 15.26
CA ALA A 809 3.29 12.08 13.80
C ALA A 809 4.59 12.57 13.14
N TRP A 810 5.12 13.71 13.60
CA TRP A 810 6.40 14.23 13.13
C TRP A 810 7.54 13.24 13.40
N LEU A 811 7.62 12.68 14.61
CA LEU A 811 8.65 11.72 14.99
C LEU A 811 8.59 10.45 14.11
N ALA A 812 7.40 9.87 13.93
CA ALA A 812 7.23 8.68 13.10
C ALA A 812 7.67 8.92 11.64
N ASN A 813 7.43 10.12 11.10
CA ASN A 813 7.88 10.50 9.78
C ASN A 813 9.38 10.74 9.69
N ARG A 814 9.99 11.33 10.73
CA ARG A 814 11.43 11.56 10.78
C ARG A 814 12.22 10.26 10.88
N LEU A 815 11.77 9.32 11.72
CA LEU A 815 12.40 8.00 11.90
C LEU A 815 12.35 7.14 10.63
N ALA A 816 11.32 7.32 9.79
CA ALA A 816 11.20 6.59 8.53
C ALA A 816 12.36 6.85 7.55
N ALA A 817 13.03 8.01 7.63
CA ALA A 817 14.22 8.29 6.84
C ALA A 817 15.41 7.35 7.16
N PHE A 818 15.34 6.67 8.31
CA PHE A 818 16.36 5.75 8.79
C PHE A 818 15.86 4.30 8.88
N ASP A 819 14.73 3.98 8.23
CA ASP A 819 14.08 2.66 8.31
C ASP A 819 13.71 2.24 9.74
N VAL A 820 13.39 3.23 10.58
CA VAL A 820 12.97 3.04 11.97
C VAL A 820 11.48 3.34 12.09
N SER A 821 10.75 2.50 12.82
CA SER A 821 9.33 2.72 13.09
C SER A 821 8.96 2.61 14.57
N LEU A 822 7.85 3.25 14.95
CA LEU A 822 7.30 3.13 16.31
C LEU A 822 6.46 1.86 16.35
N GLU A 823 6.75 0.92 17.25
CA GLU A 823 6.06 -0.37 17.30
C GLU A 823 4.92 -0.40 18.34
N ALA A 824 4.03 -1.38 18.22
CA ALA A 824 3.02 -1.62 19.25
C ALA A 824 3.68 -1.96 20.60
N GLY A 825 3.11 -1.43 21.68
CA GLY A 825 3.67 -1.49 23.04
C GLY A 825 4.72 -0.41 23.34
N HIS A 826 5.16 0.38 22.35
CA HIS A 826 6.09 1.46 22.61
C HIS A 826 5.43 2.62 23.38
N VAL A 827 6.21 3.24 24.26
CA VAL A 827 5.91 4.51 24.92
C VAL A 827 6.51 5.65 24.10
N VAL A 828 5.71 6.65 23.76
CA VAL A 828 6.16 7.86 23.05
C VAL A 828 6.01 9.07 23.96
N LEU A 829 7.13 9.74 24.25
CA LEU A 829 7.21 11.02 24.94
C LEU A 829 7.29 12.12 23.86
N PRO A 830 6.23 12.91 23.64
CA PRO A 830 6.11 13.84 22.54
C PRO A 830 6.75 15.20 22.84
N GLY A 831 7.27 15.42 24.05
CA GLY A 831 7.88 16.68 24.50
C GLY A 831 7.25 17.28 25.76
N SER A 832 8.07 18.04 26.47
CA SER A 832 7.67 18.70 27.71
C SER A 832 6.70 19.86 27.49
N CYS A 833 5.73 19.95 28.40
CA CYS A 833 4.83 21.10 28.48
C CYS A 833 5.41 22.29 29.27
N LEU A 834 6.56 22.08 29.92
CA LEU A 834 7.25 22.99 30.83
C LEU A 834 8.69 23.23 30.33
N GLN A 835 9.34 24.27 30.88
CA GLN A 835 10.79 24.36 30.79
C GLN A 835 11.45 23.35 31.74
N ALA A 836 12.58 22.78 31.32
CA ALA A 836 13.37 21.87 32.14
C ALA A 836 13.85 22.53 33.45
N ILE A 837 13.65 21.86 34.58
CA ILE A 837 14.04 22.37 35.90
C ILE A 837 15.26 21.59 36.42
N PRO A 838 16.31 22.26 36.92
CA PRO A 838 17.47 21.55 37.46
C PRO A 838 17.14 20.67 38.67
N MET A 839 17.68 19.44 38.69
CA MET A 839 17.47 18.46 39.76
C MET A 839 18.74 18.32 40.64
N TRP A 840 19.10 19.37 41.39
CA TRP A 840 20.36 19.41 42.15
C TRP A 840 20.25 18.93 43.60
N GLU A 841 19.04 18.89 44.14
CA GLU A 841 18.77 18.62 45.55
C GLU A 841 17.94 17.34 45.70
N ALA A 842 18.22 16.59 46.76
CA ALA A 842 17.40 15.47 47.18
C ALA A 842 16.03 15.97 47.67
N GLY A 843 14.98 15.19 47.41
CA GLY A 843 13.62 15.52 47.80
C GLY A 843 12.57 14.90 46.89
N HIS A 844 11.32 15.21 47.22
CA HIS A 844 10.14 14.68 46.55
C HIS A 844 9.77 15.53 45.34
N TRP A 845 9.61 14.90 44.19
CA TRP A 845 9.14 15.53 42.96
C TRP A 845 7.78 14.99 42.56
N LYS A 846 6.90 15.90 42.14
CA LYS A 846 5.55 15.54 41.69
C LYS A 846 5.12 16.37 40.49
N GLY A 847 4.78 15.69 39.41
CA GLY A 847 4.17 16.27 38.21
C GLY A 847 2.66 16.04 38.24
N VAL A 848 1.89 17.08 37.90
CA VAL A 848 0.42 17.02 37.84
C VAL A 848 -0.06 17.64 36.54
N PHE A 849 -0.87 16.90 35.79
CA PHE A 849 -1.71 17.45 34.73
C PHE A 849 -3.14 17.58 35.23
N VAL A 850 -3.68 18.80 35.24
CA VAL A 850 -5.01 19.10 35.78
C VAL A 850 -6.08 18.31 35.01
N GLY A 851 -6.81 17.44 35.72
CA GLY A 851 -7.86 16.59 35.13
C GLY A 851 -7.36 15.34 34.38
N PHE A 852 -6.04 15.20 34.17
CA PHE A 852 -5.43 14.05 33.49
C PHE A 852 -4.86 13.06 34.52
N GLY A 853 -4.00 13.51 35.44
CA GLY A 853 -3.41 12.66 36.48
C GLY A 853 -2.13 13.25 37.07
N SER A 854 -1.40 12.45 37.84
CA SER A 854 -0.10 12.83 38.41
C SER A 854 0.91 11.69 38.33
N VAL A 855 2.17 12.03 38.51
CA VAL A 855 3.32 11.12 38.64
C VAL A 855 4.29 11.69 39.67
N GLU A 856 4.90 10.84 40.48
CA GLU A 856 5.83 11.27 41.53
C GLU A 856 7.01 10.30 41.73
N PHE A 857 8.14 10.84 42.19
CA PHE A 857 9.35 10.08 42.50
C PHE A 857 10.18 10.78 43.57
N GLU A 858 11.08 10.01 44.20
CA GLU A 858 11.99 10.52 45.23
C GLU A 858 13.41 10.66 44.68
N VAL A 859 14.10 11.73 45.05
CA VAL A 859 15.51 11.95 44.75
C VAL A 859 16.31 11.83 46.04
N VAL A 860 17.37 11.03 46.02
CA VAL A 860 18.26 10.80 47.17
C VAL A 860 19.71 11.07 46.81
N GLY A 861 20.56 11.15 47.84
CA GLY A 861 21.99 11.37 47.67
C GLY A 861 22.35 12.81 47.32
N ALA A 862 23.55 12.99 46.77
CA ALA A 862 24.06 14.28 46.32
C ALA A 862 24.85 14.09 45.02
N LEU A 863 24.90 15.13 44.19
CA LEU A 863 25.70 15.11 42.96
C LEU A 863 27.19 14.85 43.27
N PRO A 864 27.92 14.16 42.38
CA PRO A 864 29.36 13.94 42.54
C PRO A 864 30.12 15.26 42.72
N ALA A 865 31.19 15.27 43.53
CA ALA A 865 31.97 16.49 43.84
C ALA A 865 32.56 17.20 42.60
N SER A 866 32.69 16.53 41.45
CA SER A 866 33.06 17.16 40.17
C SER A 866 31.99 18.11 39.62
N ALA A 867 30.76 18.08 40.14
CA ALA A 867 29.67 18.98 39.78
C ALA A 867 29.50 20.17 40.75
N SER A 868 30.20 20.17 41.90
CA SER A 868 29.96 21.13 42.99
C SER A 868 30.63 22.49 42.81
N GLU A 869 31.52 22.67 41.83
CA GLU A 869 32.20 23.95 41.54
C GLU A 869 31.28 25.05 40.99
N PHE A 870 30.01 24.76 40.68
CA PHE A 870 29.16 25.65 39.88
C PHE A 870 27.99 26.32 40.61
N ARG A 871 27.91 26.21 41.95
CA ARG A 871 26.83 26.84 42.75
C ARG A 871 26.80 28.38 42.68
N SER A 872 27.80 29.05 42.11
CA SER A 872 27.94 30.52 42.11
C SER A 872 27.83 31.19 40.73
N GLY A 873 27.70 30.43 39.64
CA GLY A 873 27.59 30.98 38.29
C GLY A 873 26.15 30.89 37.80
N GLY A 874 25.42 32.01 37.86
CA GLY A 874 24.14 32.19 37.16
C GLY A 874 24.32 32.13 35.65
N VAL A 875 24.70 30.97 35.12
CA VAL A 875 24.57 30.65 33.72
C VAL A 875 23.15 30.14 33.61
N LYS A 876 22.25 30.99 33.12
CA LYS A 876 21.10 30.50 32.36
C LYS A 876 21.71 29.60 31.29
N ALA A 877 21.77 28.29 31.55
CA ALA A 877 21.80 27.34 30.47
C ALA A 877 20.62 27.77 29.61
N LYS A 878 20.90 28.21 28.38
CA LYS A 878 19.83 28.26 27.39
C LYS A 878 19.43 26.78 27.25
N LEU A 879 18.43 26.34 28.01
CA LEU A 879 17.73 25.08 27.87
C LEU A 879 16.25 25.43 27.93
#